data_AF-A0A935PYP7-F1
#
_entry.id   AF-A0A935PYP7-F1
#
_cell.length_a   1.000
_cell.length_b   1.000
_cell.length_c   1.000
_cell.angle_alpha   90.00
_cell.angle_beta   90.00
_cell.angle_gamma   90.00
#
_symmetry.space_group_name_H-M   'P 1'
#
loop_
_entity.id
_entity.type
_entity.pdbx_description
1 polymer ?
#
loop_
_entity_poly.entity_id
_entity_poly.type
_entity_poly.pdbx_seq_one_letter_code
_entity_poly.pdbx_strand_id
1 'polypeptide(L)'
;MASEASAHLDVLKALYQTMVMSREVDLIEQEYTARGEAVFHVSGAGHEASAALNPFLGPQDWLHCHYRDKALMMARGIAPQQFFLSLFNKDGSHSRGRQMNAHMSCPQLRILSLVGPVGNSALQAVGVANAVKADADQPLVLCSLGDGTTQQGEVLEALAHAVRETLPVLFLVQDNKLAISTSTAGKTFYQTPAGDASEFYGIPVRRINGRYPQSCLETFATVVAAMRQDRSPAIVVMDVDRLHSHTNADDQRIYRSAGEIEQVRESGDPIANLEIWLKAQGVQDEFFAGLADSLRSDLRTQASLAQRSPEPSPTRTALKSLPATLEDPSSEYRGSPSATGENNLVMLEAIREVLKKRMSEDERITLFGEDIEDPKGDVFGLTKGLSTTYPGRVRNSPLAESTIVGVSIGEALAGKRPVAFLQFADFLPIAYNQIVSELGSMHWRTDGGWEAPVIVMVTCGGYKPGLGPFHASSYEALAVHTPGVDVFMPSTAGDAAGLLNAAFESGRPTLFFYPKICLNDRENATSSDVEKQLVPPGKARTVRQGEDITLVSYGNTVKLCLQAAAALSPQGAQAEVIDLRTLQPWDKKTVAASVEKTGRLVVVHEDNESAGMGSEIITVMAETVTRPFRVRRVARADTYVPCNFANQLEVLPSYKRILETAVEMLGGQVVWKLPPTAQEGYFLVEAIGSSPSDESVTVARWLVRPGDTITEGDHIGDLEADKAAVDLRSPASGLVEEILVPEGAMVKVGTSILRLRIGEGQEVSKPLTKENPGEPLVSDLRLGPATQPAPLASSHDPGGQVGIQAVASVKGSRVVTNLEISRMCPEWETEDIFKRVGIETRPWIADGETVLLLATAAAKKVLRQTGLTLSDIDLILVSTGTPPAHTPSLAAMIQMNLNLDEPEPVLVPAYDFSSACSGYIFGLKQASDHLRLRQKDRVLLVTAEVLSPQVDMADYGTAPVFADAATATLLVGSGRAGVMKLKVLETAIGTYGESGEILRLPANPSDKISMDGPKVYLGAVKYMPQALMDACRRVGMEPQNLDLVVPHQANQRIINALRQRMKLAEDQVYSNIGHSGNTSSSTIPLCLEELLPLATAGQRWGLTAFGGGFTFGGAVVEVV
;
A
#
# COMPACT_ATOMS: atom_id res chain seq x y z
N MET A 1 60.10 -19.44 27.48
CA MET A 1 60.35 -20.44 26.41
C MET A 1 59.65 -21.78 26.65
N ALA A 2 60.08 -22.68 27.54
CA ALA A 2 59.40 -23.98 27.73
C ALA A 2 57.96 -23.86 28.29
N SER A 3 57.70 -22.91 29.21
CA SER A 3 56.36 -22.67 29.76
C SER A 3 55.40 -21.99 28.78
N GLU A 4 55.90 -21.08 27.94
CA GLU A 4 55.11 -20.39 26.90
C GLU A 4 54.75 -21.31 25.74
N ALA A 5 55.69 -22.19 25.33
CA ALA A 5 55.43 -23.21 24.32
C ALA A 5 54.38 -24.23 24.79
N SER A 6 54.41 -24.60 26.08
CA SER A 6 53.39 -25.46 26.69
C SER A 6 52.01 -24.78 26.69
N ALA A 7 51.94 -23.52 27.11
CA ALA A 7 50.68 -22.77 27.16
C ALA A 7 50.06 -22.57 25.76
N HIS A 8 50.88 -22.31 24.74
CA HIS A 8 50.43 -22.20 23.35
C HIS A 8 49.86 -23.53 22.82
N LEU A 9 50.49 -24.65 23.18
CA LEU A 9 50.01 -25.98 22.79
C LEU A 9 48.68 -26.34 23.46
N ASP A 10 48.48 -25.93 24.72
CA ASP A 10 47.23 -26.16 25.44
C ASP A 10 46.06 -25.36 24.84
N VAL A 11 46.30 -24.11 24.40
CA VAL A 11 45.30 -23.32 23.64
C VAL A 11 44.88 -24.04 22.36
N LEU A 12 45.85 -24.58 21.61
CA LEU A 12 45.56 -25.29 20.35
C LEU A 12 44.86 -26.64 20.57
N LYS A 13 45.14 -27.35 21.66
CA LYS A 13 44.38 -28.55 22.06
C LYS A 13 42.92 -28.20 22.39
N ALA A 14 42.69 -27.14 23.15
CA ALA A 14 41.34 -26.68 23.49
C ALA A 14 40.57 -26.20 22.24
N LEU A 15 41.26 -25.51 21.32
CA LEU A 15 40.72 -25.13 20.02
C LEU A 15 40.30 -26.38 19.22
N TYR A 16 41.20 -27.36 19.10
CA TYR A 16 40.91 -28.62 18.40
C TYR A 16 39.69 -29.33 18.98
N GLN A 17 39.60 -29.48 20.31
CA GLN A 17 38.43 -30.07 20.98
C GLN A 17 37.14 -29.32 20.67
N THR A 18 37.18 -27.98 20.67
CA THR A 18 36.00 -27.13 20.36
C THR A 18 35.57 -27.29 18.90
N MET A 19 36.53 -27.35 17.97
CA MET A 19 36.23 -27.55 16.55
C MET A 19 35.62 -28.94 16.29
N VAL A 20 36.18 -29.99 16.90
CA VAL A 20 35.61 -31.36 16.83
C VAL A 20 34.20 -31.38 17.42
N MET A 21 33.97 -30.75 18.57
CA MET A 21 32.65 -30.65 19.18
C MET A 21 31.64 -29.93 18.25
N SER A 22 32.05 -28.81 17.63
CA SER A 22 31.22 -28.10 16.65
C SER A 22 30.87 -28.98 15.45
N ARG A 23 31.83 -29.74 14.91
CA ARG A 23 31.60 -30.67 13.79
C ARG A 23 30.64 -31.79 14.16
N GLU A 24 30.77 -32.36 15.35
CA GLU A 24 29.86 -33.43 15.81
C GLU A 24 28.43 -32.91 16.04
N VAL A 25 28.26 -31.68 16.55
CA VAL A 25 26.94 -31.03 16.60
C VAL A 25 26.36 -30.87 15.19
N ASP A 26 27.11 -30.33 14.24
CA ASP A 26 26.74 -30.20 12.83
C ASP A 26 26.24 -31.52 12.23
N LEU A 27 27.00 -32.61 12.42
CA LEU A 27 26.67 -33.93 11.89
C LEU A 27 25.39 -34.50 12.52
N ILE A 28 25.19 -34.29 13.82
CA ILE A 28 23.98 -34.73 14.51
C ILE A 28 22.76 -33.92 14.03
N GLU A 29 22.87 -32.60 13.88
CA GLU A 29 21.80 -31.76 13.33
C GLU A 29 21.42 -32.20 11.91
N GLN A 30 22.44 -32.49 11.08
CA GLN A 30 22.26 -33.04 9.74
C GLN A 30 21.55 -34.39 9.76
N GLU A 31 21.91 -35.30 10.67
CA GLU A 31 21.26 -36.60 10.85
C GLU A 31 19.78 -36.47 11.23
N TYR A 32 19.43 -35.60 12.18
CA TYR A 32 18.03 -35.35 12.54
C TYR A 32 17.23 -34.75 11.38
N THR A 33 17.83 -33.82 10.64
CA THR A 33 17.19 -33.20 9.48
C THR A 33 16.97 -34.22 8.35
N ALA A 34 17.95 -35.08 8.07
CA ALA A 34 17.85 -36.14 7.07
C ALA A 34 16.80 -37.22 7.43
N ARG A 35 16.54 -37.42 8.74
CA ARG A 35 15.46 -38.29 9.23
C ARG A 35 14.07 -37.63 9.21
N GLY A 36 13.98 -36.34 8.90
CA GLY A 36 12.73 -35.58 8.95
C GLY A 36 12.27 -35.24 10.37
N GLU A 37 13.16 -35.36 11.36
CA GLU A 37 12.89 -35.04 12.77
C GLU A 37 13.24 -33.58 13.12
N ALA A 38 13.92 -32.88 12.22
CA ALA A 38 14.18 -31.44 12.24
C ALA A 38 13.94 -30.86 10.84
N VAL A 39 13.66 -29.56 10.75
CA VAL A 39 13.16 -28.93 9.52
C VAL A 39 14.28 -28.28 8.68
N PHE A 40 15.26 -27.67 9.33
CA PHE A 40 16.26 -26.84 8.66
C PHE A 40 17.61 -26.95 9.37
N HIS A 41 18.70 -26.98 8.59
CA HIS A 41 20.06 -27.06 9.09
C HIS A 41 21.02 -26.30 8.17
N VAL A 42 21.90 -25.51 8.80
CA VAL A 42 22.99 -24.79 8.13
C VAL A 42 24.30 -25.30 8.70
N SER A 43 25.11 -25.95 7.86
CA SER A 43 26.38 -26.53 8.29
C SER A 43 27.45 -25.44 8.45
N GLY A 44 28.17 -25.46 9.57
CA GLY A 44 29.39 -24.70 9.81
C GLY A 44 30.67 -25.43 9.35
N ALA A 45 30.56 -26.61 8.73
CA ALA A 45 31.71 -27.43 8.35
C ALA A 45 32.67 -26.71 7.38
N GLY A 46 33.93 -26.59 7.81
CA GLY A 46 35.02 -25.88 7.15
C GLY A 46 35.26 -24.45 7.64
N HIS A 47 34.35 -23.91 8.46
CA HIS A 47 34.45 -22.57 9.06
C HIS A 47 34.96 -22.59 10.51
N GLU A 48 35.32 -23.75 11.06
CA GLU A 48 35.59 -23.93 12.50
C GLU A 48 36.81 -23.13 13.00
N ALA A 49 37.70 -22.72 12.08
CA ALA A 49 38.87 -21.90 12.40
C ALA A 49 38.52 -20.51 12.95
N SER A 50 37.28 -20.02 12.79
CA SER A 50 36.87 -18.75 13.43
C SER A 50 36.98 -18.79 14.96
N ALA A 51 36.90 -19.98 15.57
CA ALA A 51 37.12 -20.17 17.00
C ALA A 51 38.54 -19.78 17.48
N ALA A 52 39.53 -19.72 16.57
CA ALA A 52 40.89 -19.28 16.88
C ALA A 52 40.97 -17.81 17.32
N LEU A 53 39.92 -17.00 17.11
CA LEU A 53 39.82 -15.64 17.60
C LEU A 53 39.53 -15.57 19.11
N ASN A 54 38.78 -16.53 19.65
CA ASN A 54 38.25 -16.48 21.02
C ASN A 54 39.30 -16.28 22.14
N PRO A 55 40.51 -16.86 22.09
CA PRO A 55 41.54 -16.64 23.12
C PRO A 55 41.93 -15.17 23.33
N PHE A 56 41.66 -14.30 22.36
CA PHE A 56 41.98 -12.87 22.41
C PHE A 56 40.78 -12.00 22.80
N LEU A 57 39.60 -12.61 22.90
CA LEU A 57 38.36 -11.94 23.31
C LEU A 57 38.17 -12.06 24.83
N GLY A 58 37.86 -10.94 25.49
CA GLY A 58 37.48 -10.87 26.89
C GLY A 58 35.96 -10.80 27.07
N PRO A 59 35.44 -10.96 28.31
CA PRO A 59 34.00 -10.88 28.61
C PRO A 59 33.34 -9.56 28.19
N GLN A 60 34.13 -8.50 28.04
CA GLN A 60 33.66 -7.19 27.61
C GLN A 60 33.40 -7.07 26.10
N ASP A 61 33.97 -7.95 25.29
CA ASP A 61 33.85 -7.83 23.83
C ASP A 61 32.48 -8.32 23.35
N TRP A 62 32.02 -7.72 22.25
CA TRP A 62 30.69 -7.96 21.67
C TRP A 62 30.81 -8.69 20.34
N LEU A 63 29.92 -9.63 20.07
CA LEU A 63 29.99 -10.48 18.89
C LEU A 63 28.69 -10.43 18.09
N HIS A 64 28.73 -9.78 16.92
CA HIS A 64 27.85 -10.10 15.80
C HIS A 64 28.51 -11.21 14.98
N CYS A 65 28.15 -12.45 15.29
CA CYS A 65 28.65 -13.61 14.58
C CYS A 65 28.08 -13.72 13.15
N HIS A 66 28.63 -14.61 12.35
CA HIS A 66 27.99 -15.14 11.16
C HIS A 66 27.24 -16.42 11.53
N TYR A 67 26.19 -16.82 10.81
CA TYR A 67 25.46 -18.06 11.12
C TYR A 67 26.31 -19.34 10.93
N ARG A 68 27.55 -19.22 10.41
CA ARG A 68 28.55 -20.30 10.34
C ARG A 68 29.54 -20.32 11.51
N ASP A 69 29.48 -19.37 12.44
CA ASP A 69 30.39 -19.23 13.59
C ASP A 69 30.07 -20.17 14.76
N LYS A 70 29.55 -21.36 14.49
CA LYS A 70 29.17 -22.32 15.53
C LYS A 70 30.33 -22.64 16.48
N ALA A 71 31.52 -22.88 15.92
CA ALA A 71 32.72 -23.15 16.69
C ALA A 71 33.13 -21.94 17.56
N LEU A 72 33.06 -20.71 17.04
CA LEU A 72 33.36 -19.50 17.80
C LEU A 72 32.34 -19.25 18.92
N MET A 73 31.05 -19.46 18.66
CA MET A 73 30.00 -19.37 19.67
C MET A 73 30.19 -20.39 20.80
N MET A 74 30.57 -21.64 20.48
CA MET A 74 30.92 -22.64 21.48
C MET A 74 32.18 -22.28 22.26
N ALA A 75 33.23 -21.80 21.58
CA ALA A 75 34.46 -21.33 22.22
C ALA A 75 34.18 -20.18 23.21
N ARG A 76 33.24 -19.30 22.87
CA ARG A 76 32.78 -18.20 23.72
C ARG A 76 31.98 -18.66 24.94
N GLY A 77 31.39 -19.86 24.89
CA GLY A 77 30.71 -20.49 26.02
C GLY A 77 29.27 -20.90 25.79
N ILE A 78 28.75 -20.85 24.55
CA ILE A 78 27.41 -21.41 24.27
C ILE A 78 27.46 -22.94 24.45
N ALA A 79 26.54 -23.46 25.27
CA ALA A 79 26.41 -24.89 25.49
C ALA A 79 25.90 -25.63 24.22
N PRO A 80 26.45 -26.80 23.86
CA PRO A 80 26.00 -27.58 22.69
C PRO A 80 24.50 -27.88 22.68
N GLN A 81 23.91 -28.15 23.85
CA GLN A 81 22.47 -28.38 24.01
C GLN A 81 21.61 -27.25 23.40
N GLN A 82 22.09 -26.00 23.41
CA GLN A 82 21.34 -24.86 22.90
C GLN A 82 21.16 -24.91 21.39
N PHE A 83 22.13 -25.48 20.66
CA PHE A 83 22.01 -25.71 19.21
C PHE A 83 20.89 -26.71 18.91
N PHE A 84 20.78 -27.78 19.70
CA PHE A 84 19.69 -28.76 19.54
C PHE A 84 18.32 -28.19 19.95
N LEU A 85 18.24 -27.41 21.04
CA LEU A 85 16.99 -26.73 21.40
C LEU A 85 16.53 -25.76 20.30
N SER A 86 17.48 -25.08 19.65
CA SER A 86 17.23 -24.23 18.49
C SER A 86 16.82 -25.03 17.26
N LEU A 87 17.51 -26.13 16.94
CA LEU A 87 17.18 -27.05 15.83
C LEU A 87 15.73 -27.51 15.87
N PHE A 88 15.24 -27.88 17.06
CA PHE A 88 13.89 -28.37 17.27
C PHE A 88 12.88 -27.27 17.60
N ASN A 89 13.28 -25.99 17.61
CA ASN A 89 12.43 -24.84 17.93
C ASN A 89 11.70 -24.93 19.29
N LYS A 90 12.39 -25.42 20.33
CA LYS A 90 11.78 -25.70 21.64
C LYS A 90 11.64 -24.48 22.53
N ASP A 91 10.79 -24.58 23.56
CA ASP A 91 10.56 -23.49 24.54
C ASP A 91 11.84 -23.10 25.28
N GLY A 92 12.74 -24.05 25.53
CA GLY A 92 14.03 -23.78 26.18
C GLY A 92 15.08 -23.11 25.28
N SER A 93 14.80 -22.90 23.98
CA SER A 93 15.76 -22.26 23.07
C SER A 93 15.88 -20.75 23.35
N HIS A 94 16.93 -20.12 22.82
CA HIS A 94 17.25 -18.71 23.08
C HIS A 94 16.18 -17.73 22.55
N SER A 95 15.28 -18.23 21.70
CA SER A 95 14.21 -17.47 21.05
C SER A 95 12.82 -18.04 21.34
N ARG A 96 12.72 -19.09 22.18
CA ARG A 96 11.50 -19.91 22.35
C ARG A 96 10.88 -20.35 21.01
N GLY A 97 11.73 -20.74 20.06
CA GLY A 97 11.32 -21.22 18.74
C GLY A 97 10.83 -20.13 17.77
N ARG A 98 11.07 -18.84 18.04
CA ARG A 98 10.66 -17.72 17.17
C ARG A 98 11.67 -17.38 16.07
N GLN A 99 12.79 -18.07 16.04
CA GLN A 99 13.95 -17.72 15.23
C GLN A 99 14.49 -18.98 14.52
N MET A 100 14.92 -18.85 13.25
CA MET A 100 15.64 -19.89 12.51
C MET A 100 16.78 -20.49 13.34
N ASN A 101 16.85 -21.82 13.45
CA ASN A 101 17.76 -22.52 14.34
C ASN A 101 19.23 -22.06 14.36
N ALA A 102 19.76 -21.60 13.22
CA ALA A 102 21.15 -21.17 13.10
C ALA A 102 21.44 -19.72 13.57
N HIS A 103 20.43 -18.87 13.81
CA HIS A 103 20.68 -17.46 14.15
C HIS A 103 20.73 -17.19 15.67
N MET A 104 21.58 -17.97 16.34
CA MET A 104 21.71 -17.96 17.79
C MET A 104 22.09 -16.61 18.39
N SER A 105 21.60 -16.35 19.59
CA SER A 105 21.93 -15.16 20.39
C SER A 105 22.11 -15.51 21.87
N CYS A 106 22.97 -14.78 22.57
CA CYS A 106 23.17 -14.94 24.02
C CYS A 106 23.61 -13.60 24.66
N PRO A 107 22.68 -12.87 25.30
CA PRO A 107 22.98 -11.61 25.98
C PRO A 107 24.06 -11.74 27.05
N GLN A 108 24.08 -12.85 27.79
CA GLN A 108 25.05 -13.10 28.87
C GLN A 108 26.49 -13.18 28.36
N LEU A 109 26.67 -13.60 27.10
CA LEU A 109 27.97 -13.71 26.44
C LEU A 109 28.25 -12.56 25.46
N ARG A 110 27.35 -11.57 25.39
CA ARG A 110 27.35 -10.46 24.42
C ARG A 110 27.35 -10.94 22.95
N ILE A 111 26.67 -12.06 22.69
CA ILE A 111 26.43 -12.56 21.34
C ILE A 111 25.09 -12.02 20.88
N LEU A 112 25.15 -11.06 19.95
CA LEU A 112 24.01 -10.29 19.47
C LEU A 112 23.09 -11.14 18.58
N SER A 113 21.82 -10.77 18.51
CA SER A 113 20.85 -11.46 17.65
C SER A 113 21.23 -11.33 16.18
N LEU A 114 21.10 -12.46 15.49
CA LEU A 114 21.33 -12.58 14.06
C LEU A 114 20.01 -12.53 13.28
N VAL A 115 20.05 -12.12 12.01
CA VAL A 115 18.88 -11.99 11.13
C VAL A 115 19.16 -12.57 9.73
N GLY A 116 18.09 -12.94 9.01
CA GLY A 116 18.16 -13.49 7.65
C GLY A 116 18.64 -12.50 6.57
N PRO A 117 18.18 -11.24 6.55
CA PRO A 117 18.77 -10.19 5.73
C PRO A 117 20.23 -9.94 6.13
N VAL A 118 21.13 -10.68 5.48
CA VAL A 118 22.57 -10.61 5.74
C VAL A 118 23.06 -9.19 5.50
N GLY A 119 24.00 -8.71 6.32
CA GLY A 119 24.57 -7.36 6.20
C GLY A 119 23.95 -6.34 7.15
N ASN A 120 22.67 -6.48 7.54
CA ASN A 120 22.02 -5.55 8.46
C ASN A 120 22.78 -5.39 9.79
N SER A 121 23.29 -6.50 10.33
CA SER A 121 24.05 -6.53 11.59
C SER A 121 25.38 -5.74 11.54
N ALA A 122 25.89 -5.38 10.35
CA ALA A 122 27.11 -4.59 10.25
C ALA A 122 26.91 -3.17 10.80
N LEU A 123 25.76 -2.54 10.51
CA LEU A 123 25.41 -1.23 11.06
C LEU A 123 25.15 -1.27 12.57
N GLN A 124 24.59 -2.39 13.07
CA GLN A 124 24.43 -2.60 14.50
C GLN A 124 25.79 -2.78 15.20
N ALA A 125 26.73 -3.50 14.59
CA ALA A 125 28.07 -3.69 15.14
C ALA A 125 28.81 -2.36 15.33
N VAL A 126 28.73 -1.45 14.35
CA VAL A 126 29.31 -0.10 14.50
C VAL A 126 28.54 0.75 15.50
N GLY A 127 27.22 0.60 15.62
CA GLY A 127 26.43 1.24 16.68
C GLY A 127 26.84 0.79 18.09
N VAL A 128 26.98 -0.52 18.32
CA VAL A 128 27.49 -1.08 19.58
C VAL A 128 28.89 -0.50 19.85
N ALA A 129 29.78 -0.55 18.86
CA ALA A 129 31.14 -0.05 19.01
C ALA A 129 31.19 1.43 19.35
N ASN A 130 30.30 2.23 18.76
CA ASN A 130 30.17 3.64 19.09
C ASN A 130 29.73 3.86 20.55
N ALA A 131 28.76 3.08 21.04
CA ALA A 131 28.27 3.18 22.42
C ALA A 131 29.33 2.79 23.48
N VAL A 132 30.19 1.82 23.17
CA VAL A 132 31.18 1.26 24.11
C VAL A 132 32.61 1.74 23.85
N LYS A 133 32.84 2.60 22.85
CA LYS A 133 34.18 3.03 22.43
C LYS A 133 35.00 3.60 23.59
N ALA A 134 34.33 4.40 24.43
CA ALA A 134 34.92 5.12 25.55
C ALA A 134 34.97 4.31 26.86
N ASP A 135 34.51 3.05 26.86
CA ASP A 135 34.53 2.22 28.06
C ASP A 135 35.97 1.88 28.48
N ALA A 136 36.21 1.89 29.79
CA ALA A 136 37.54 1.75 30.38
C ALA A 136 38.17 0.36 30.16
N ASP A 137 37.35 -0.68 29.95
CA ASP A 137 37.77 -2.04 29.64
C ASP A 137 38.10 -2.26 28.15
N GLN A 138 38.06 -1.18 27.36
CA GLN A 138 38.42 -1.14 25.95
C GLN A 138 37.81 -2.28 25.12
N PRO A 139 36.47 -2.44 25.16
CA PRO A 139 35.80 -3.50 24.43
C PRO A 139 35.99 -3.30 22.93
N LEU A 140 36.03 -4.41 22.20
CA LEU A 140 35.94 -4.43 20.74
C LEU A 140 34.66 -5.13 20.30
N VAL A 141 34.27 -4.87 19.06
CA VAL A 141 33.09 -5.49 18.46
C VAL A 141 33.52 -6.33 17.26
N LEU A 142 33.18 -7.61 17.28
CA LEU A 142 33.31 -8.48 16.12
C LEU A 142 32.08 -8.31 15.23
N CYS A 143 32.32 -8.05 13.95
CA CYS A 143 31.34 -8.17 12.88
C CYS A 143 31.81 -9.28 11.94
N SER A 144 31.30 -10.50 12.11
CA SER A 144 31.64 -11.61 11.21
C SER A 144 30.66 -11.69 10.05
N LEU A 145 31.21 -11.86 8.85
CA LEU A 145 30.49 -11.76 7.58
C LEU A 145 30.87 -12.92 6.67
N GLY A 146 29.94 -13.35 5.81
CA GLY A 146 30.30 -14.15 4.64
C GLY A 146 30.85 -13.26 3.51
N ASP A 147 31.64 -13.83 2.62
CA ASP A 147 32.09 -13.21 1.37
C ASP A 147 30.92 -12.64 0.54
N GLY A 148 29.83 -13.41 0.38
CA GLY A 148 28.61 -12.93 -0.29
C GLY A 148 27.95 -11.74 0.42
N THR A 149 28.00 -11.70 1.75
CA THR A 149 27.42 -10.63 2.58
C THR A 149 28.14 -9.30 2.36
N THR A 150 29.43 -9.31 2.00
CA THR A 150 30.24 -8.09 1.83
C THR A 150 29.78 -7.17 0.69
N GLN A 151 28.86 -7.65 -0.16
CA GLN A 151 28.29 -6.90 -1.29
C GLN A 151 27.04 -6.09 -0.90
N GLN A 152 26.55 -6.21 0.34
CA GLN A 152 25.38 -5.47 0.82
C GLN A 152 25.73 -4.01 1.12
N GLY A 153 24.82 -3.09 0.79
CA GLY A 153 25.00 -1.66 0.99
C GLY A 153 25.30 -1.31 2.44
N GLU A 154 24.58 -1.93 3.39
CA GLU A 154 24.78 -1.69 4.82
C GLU A 154 26.18 -2.08 5.32
N VAL A 155 26.86 -3.05 4.68
CA VAL A 155 28.23 -3.42 5.03
C VAL A 155 29.22 -2.35 4.59
N LEU A 156 29.03 -1.80 3.39
CA LEU A 156 29.87 -0.72 2.86
C LEU A 156 29.69 0.55 3.69
N GLU A 157 28.45 0.87 4.04
CA GLU A 157 28.11 1.96 4.96
C GLU A 157 28.74 1.77 6.35
N ALA A 158 28.65 0.56 6.92
CA ALA A 158 29.26 0.24 8.21
C ALA A 158 30.78 0.42 8.20
N LEU A 159 31.47 -0.07 7.17
CA LEU A 159 32.91 0.12 7.00
C LEU A 159 33.27 1.61 6.94
N ALA A 160 32.55 2.39 6.12
CA ALA A 160 32.77 3.83 6.01
C ALA A 160 32.49 4.56 7.34
N HIS A 161 31.43 4.20 8.06
CA HIS A 161 31.12 4.77 9.38
C HIS A 161 32.17 4.43 10.42
N ALA A 162 32.66 3.19 10.45
CA ALA A 162 33.71 2.75 11.36
C ALA A 162 35.02 3.53 11.16
N VAL A 163 35.37 3.85 9.91
CA VAL A 163 36.52 4.72 9.61
C VAL A 163 36.27 6.14 10.10
N ARG A 164 35.13 6.73 9.71
CA ARG A 164 34.78 8.13 10.05
C ARG A 164 34.79 8.38 11.56
N GLU A 165 34.21 7.46 12.33
CA GLU A 165 34.13 7.58 13.79
C GLU A 165 35.31 6.91 14.51
N THR A 166 36.26 6.31 13.79
CA THR A 166 37.38 5.53 14.36
C THR A 166 36.87 4.51 15.39
N LEU A 167 36.09 3.52 14.95
CA LEU A 167 35.42 2.56 15.82
C LEU A 167 36.20 1.24 15.90
N PRO A 168 36.33 0.62 17.10
CA PRO A 168 37.07 -0.64 17.29
C PRO A 168 36.27 -1.87 16.84
N VAL A 169 35.94 -1.93 15.54
CA VAL A 169 35.20 -3.04 14.91
C VAL A 169 36.13 -3.93 14.09
N LEU A 170 36.11 -5.23 14.38
CA LEU A 170 36.80 -6.24 13.59
C LEU A 170 35.82 -6.83 12.58
N PHE A 171 36.01 -6.49 11.31
CA PHE A 171 35.29 -7.09 10.20
C PHE A 171 35.99 -8.39 9.79
N LEU A 172 35.49 -9.53 10.28
CA LEU A 172 36.00 -10.85 9.96
C LEU A 172 35.19 -11.46 8.82
N VAL A 173 35.73 -11.40 7.60
CA VAL A 173 35.13 -11.99 6.41
C VAL A 173 35.56 -13.45 6.29
N GLN A 174 34.60 -14.36 6.32
CA GLN A 174 34.81 -15.80 6.11
C GLN A 174 34.60 -16.13 4.64
N ASP A 175 35.70 -16.22 3.90
CA ASP A 175 35.69 -16.25 2.46
C ASP A 175 35.78 -17.67 1.90
N ASN A 176 34.62 -18.32 1.77
CA ASN A 176 34.48 -19.64 1.16
C ASN A 176 34.25 -19.61 -0.36
N LYS A 177 34.42 -18.44 -0.99
CA LYS A 177 34.30 -18.21 -2.44
C LYS A 177 32.89 -18.41 -3.02
N LEU A 178 31.86 -18.62 -2.20
CA LEU A 178 30.51 -18.99 -2.61
C LEU A 178 29.40 -18.26 -1.83
N ALA A 179 28.67 -17.40 -2.53
CA ALA A 179 27.37 -16.89 -2.11
C ALA A 179 26.25 -17.85 -2.56
N ILE A 180 25.85 -18.76 -1.68
CA ILE A 180 24.95 -19.89 -1.99
C ILE A 180 25.59 -20.78 -3.07
N SER A 181 25.25 -20.57 -4.34
CA SER A 181 25.80 -21.27 -5.52
C SER A 181 26.63 -20.34 -6.42
N THR A 182 26.64 -19.04 -6.15
CA THR A 182 27.32 -18.04 -6.99
C THR A 182 28.73 -17.81 -6.49
N SER A 183 29.72 -17.95 -7.38
CA SER A 183 31.10 -17.59 -7.06
C SER A 183 31.24 -16.08 -6.80
N THR A 184 31.92 -15.75 -5.71
CA THR A 184 32.23 -14.38 -5.26
C THR A 184 33.61 -13.88 -5.74
N ALA A 185 34.42 -14.76 -6.33
CA ALA A 185 35.74 -14.41 -6.83
C ALA A 185 35.66 -13.25 -7.83
N GLY A 186 36.44 -12.20 -7.57
CA GLY A 186 36.46 -10.98 -8.39
C GLY A 186 35.24 -10.07 -8.22
N LYS A 187 34.37 -10.31 -7.23
CA LYS A 187 33.12 -9.55 -7.02
C LYS A 187 33.00 -8.93 -5.63
N THR A 188 34.05 -8.99 -4.81
CA THR A 188 34.04 -8.40 -3.46
C THR A 188 34.90 -7.14 -3.43
N PHE A 189 34.76 -6.32 -2.39
CA PHE A 189 35.58 -5.11 -2.24
C PHE A 189 37.07 -5.43 -2.02
N TYR A 190 37.39 -6.62 -1.52
CA TYR A 190 38.75 -7.08 -1.24
C TYR A 190 39.35 -7.91 -2.37
N GLN A 191 38.53 -8.49 -3.25
CA GLN A 191 38.98 -9.22 -4.44
C GLN A 191 38.14 -8.78 -5.64
N THR A 192 38.69 -7.83 -6.40
CA THR A 192 38.06 -7.23 -7.59
C THR A 192 38.48 -7.98 -8.86
N PRO A 193 37.91 -7.68 -10.05
CA PRO A 193 38.37 -8.27 -11.30
C PRO A 193 39.84 -7.95 -11.64
N ALA A 194 40.38 -6.87 -11.07
CA ALA A 194 41.79 -6.49 -11.22
C ALA A 194 42.73 -7.24 -10.26
N GLY A 195 42.18 -8.03 -9.33
CA GLY A 195 42.91 -8.79 -8.32
C GLY A 195 42.60 -8.34 -6.89
N ASP A 196 43.49 -8.75 -5.99
CA ASP A 196 43.40 -8.52 -4.55
C ASP A 196 43.67 -7.05 -4.18
N ALA A 197 42.75 -6.46 -3.41
CA ALA A 197 42.96 -5.15 -2.80
C ALA A 197 43.80 -5.28 -1.52
N SER A 198 44.73 -4.36 -1.31
CA SER A 198 45.54 -4.25 -0.09
C SER A 198 44.85 -3.48 1.03
N GLU A 199 43.91 -2.60 0.70
CA GLU A 199 43.14 -1.79 1.64
C GLU A 199 41.75 -1.46 1.10
N PHE A 200 40.83 -1.05 1.99
CA PHE A 200 39.51 -0.55 1.64
C PHE A 200 39.11 0.57 2.60
N TYR A 201 38.69 1.74 2.08
CA TYR A 201 38.51 2.98 2.86
C TYR A 201 39.71 3.34 3.77
N GLY A 202 40.94 2.98 3.37
CA GLY A 202 42.15 3.17 4.18
C GLY A 202 42.35 2.14 5.30
N ILE A 203 41.48 1.13 5.43
CA ILE A 203 41.68 0.00 6.35
C ILE A 203 42.49 -1.09 5.62
N PRO A 204 43.66 -1.53 6.14
CA PRO A 204 44.41 -2.62 5.54
C PRO A 204 43.62 -3.94 5.54
N VAL A 205 43.56 -4.60 4.39
CA VAL A 205 42.93 -5.91 4.22
C VAL A 205 43.96 -7.00 4.54
N ARG A 206 43.85 -7.59 5.73
CA ARG A 206 44.72 -8.70 6.16
C ARG A 206 44.11 -10.04 5.74
N ARG A 207 44.91 -10.92 5.17
CA ARG A 207 44.46 -12.25 4.73
C ARG A 207 45.08 -13.33 5.60
N ILE A 208 44.27 -14.29 6.03
CA ILE A 208 44.71 -15.47 6.80
C ILE A 208 44.13 -16.74 6.17
N ASN A 209 44.79 -17.87 6.35
CA ASN A 209 44.33 -19.16 5.83
C ASN A 209 43.67 -19.98 6.94
N GLY A 210 42.34 -20.00 6.94
CA GLY A 210 41.51 -20.74 7.89
C GLY A 210 41.61 -22.26 7.77
N ARG A 211 42.18 -22.81 6.69
CA ARG A 211 42.51 -24.26 6.62
C ARG A 211 43.54 -24.67 7.67
N TYR A 212 44.30 -23.72 8.20
CA TYR A 212 45.37 -23.93 9.18
C TYR A 212 45.14 -23.06 10.43
N PRO A 213 44.24 -23.45 11.35
CA PRO A 213 43.82 -22.63 12.50
C PRO A 213 44.98 -22.10 13.35
N GLN A 214 46.05 -22.88 13.49
CA GLN A 214 47.25 -22.49 14.23
C GLN A 214 47.95 -21.27 13.64
N SER A 215 47.86 -21.07 12.32
CA SER A 215 48.45 -19.91 11.63
C SER A 215 47.63 -18.63 11.82
N CYS A 216 46.36 -18.76 12.21
CA CYS A 216 45.47 -17.61 12.43
C CYS A 216 45.76 -16.90 13.77
N LEU A 217 46.26 -17.63 14.78
CA LEU A 217 46.46 -17.12 16.14
C LEU A 217 47.34 -15.87 16.20
N GLU A 218 48.50 -15.87 15.52
CA GLU A 218 49.44 -14.75 15.55
C GLU A 218 48.83 -13.47 14.94
N THR A 219 48.09 -13.63 13.84
CA THR A 219 47.44 -12.50 13.19
C THR A 219 46.29 -11.97 14.03
N PHE A 220 45.45 -12.84 14.61
CA PHE A 220 44.39 -12.39 15.52
C PHE A 220 44.95 -11.71 16.77
N ALA A 221 46.00 -12.27 17.38
CA ALA A 221 46.68 -11.64 18.52
C ALA A 221 47.15 -10.23 18.17
N THR A 222 47.81 -10.08 17.02
CA THR A 222 48.36 -8.80 16.55
C THR A 222 47.25 -7.78 16.26
N VAL A 223 46.21 -8.20 15.54
CA VAL A 223 45.08 -7.32 15.17
C VAL A 223 44.31 -6.88 16.39
N VAL A 224 43.95 -7.80 17.29
CA VAL A 224 43.20 -7.48 18.50
C VAL A 224 44.01 -6.58 19.43
N ALA A 225 45.31 -6.83 19.61
CA ALA A 225 46.18 -5.98 20.40
C ALA A 225 46.28 -4.55 19.84
N ALA A 226 46.47 -4.42 18.52
CA ALA A 226 46.49 -3.11 17.85
C ALA A 226 45.16 -2.37 18.03
N MET A 227 44.03 -3.04 17.77
CA MET A 227 42.69 -2.44 17.93
C MET A 227 42.39 -1.97 19.35
N ARG A 228 42.85 -2.69 20.38
CA ARG A 228 42.70 -2.21 21.76
C ARG A 228 43.53 -0.97 22.04
N GLN A 229 44.69 -0.84 21.41
CA GLN A 229 45.58 0.31 21.55
C GLN A 229 45.10 1.54 20.77
N ASP A 230 44.80 1.38 19.47
CA ASP A 230 44.48 2.48 18.55
C ASP A 230 42.97 2.78 18.42
N ARG A 231 42.12 1.89 18.95
CA ARG A 231 40.65 1.95 18.90
C ARG A 231 40.09 2.08 17.47
N SER A 232 40.83 1.60 16.47
CA SER A 232 40.51 1.74 15.05
C SER A 232 39.92 0.45 14.46
N PRO A 233 39.20 0.52 13.32
CA PRO A 233 38.62 -0.66 12.69
C PRO A 233 39.68 -1.52 12.00
N ALA A 234 39.39 -2.82 11.85
CA ALA A 234 40.26 -3.75 11.14
C ALA A 234 39.46 -4.68 10.21
N ILE A 235 40.06 -5.04 9.07
CA ILE A 235 39.52 -6.04 8.14
C ILE A 235 40.44 -7.25 8.13
N VAL A 236 39.86 -8.43 8.37
CA VAL A 236 40.52 -9.73 8.22
C VAL A 236 39.68 -10.60 7.30
N VAL A 237 40.26 -11.01 6.18
CA VAL A 237 39.69 -11.99 5.25
C VAL A 237 40.30 -13.35 5.55
N MET A 238 39.47 -14.26 6.06
CA MET A 238 39.85 -15.62 6.40
C MET A 238 39.42 -16.56 5.27
N ASP A 239 40.40 -17.08 4.55
CA ASP A 239 40.19 -18.06 3.49
C ASP A 239 39.78 -19.40 4.10
N VAL A 240 38.57 -19.85 3.81
CA VAL A 240 37.97 -21.09 4.36
C VAL A 240 37.34 -21.87 3.22
N ASP A 241 36.99 -23.13 3.47
CA ASP A 241 36.23 -23.92 2.51
C ASP A 241 34.85 -24.25 3.06
N ARG A 242 33.87 -24.37 2.16
CA ARG A 242 32.57 -24.93 2.50
C ARG A 242 32.58 -26.43 2.18
N LEU A 243 32.62 -27.27 3.22
CA LEU A 243 32.73 -28.73 3.05
C LEU A 243 31.39 -29.38 2.64
N HIS A 244 30.27 -28.76 3.02
CA HIS A 244 28.93 -29.24 2.72
C HIS A 244 28.13 -28.26 1.85
N SER A 245 26.90 -28.65 1.44
CA SER A 245 25.94 -27.75 0.80
C SER A 245 25.68 -26.48 1.61
N HIS A 246 25.14 -25.44 0.95
CA HIS A 246 24.83 -24.18 1.63
C HIS A 246 23.90 -24.39 2.84
N THR A 247 22.87 -25.22 2.66
CA THR A 247 21.91 -25.69 3.68
C THR A 247 21.48 -27.12 3.36
N ASN A 248 20.68 -27.75 4.22
CA ASN A 248 20.06 -29.05 3.91
C ASN A 248 19.09 -29.01 2.71
N ALA A 249 18.62 -27.82 2.30
CA ALA A 249 17.75 -27.63 1.15
C ALA A 249 18.52 -27.33 -0.17
N ASP A 250 19.85 -27.35 -0.12
CA ASP A 250 20.73 -27.09 -1.26
C ASP A 250 21.54 -28.33 -1.64
N ASP A 251 21.91 -28.45 -2.92
CA ASP A 251 22.78 -29.52 -3.42
C ASP A 251 23.96 -28.96 -4.19
N GLN A 252 25.12 -28.95 -3.52
CA GLN A 252 26.34 -28.44 -4.09
C GLN A 252 26.83 -29.17 -5.35
N ARG A 253 26.38 -30.41 -5.58
CA ARG A 253 26.75 -31.19 -6.78
C ARG A 253 26.16 -30.61 -8.06
N ILE A 254 25.17 -29.71 -7.95
CA ILE A 254 24.54 -29.04 -9.08
C ILE A 254 25.48 -27.99 -9.70
N TYR A 255 26.32 -27.34 -8.89
CA TYR A 255 27.15 -26.21 -9.32
C TYR A 255 28.64 -26.35 -9.01
N ARG A 256 29.06 -27.42 -8.32
CA ARG A 256 30.47 -27.76 -8.06
C ARG A 256 30.81 -29.09 -8.71
N SER A 257 32.03 -29.21 -9.24
CA SER A 257 32.48 -30.46 -9.84
C SER A 257 32.82 -31.50 -8.75
N ALA A 258 32.68 -32.79 -9.06
CA ALA A 258 33.05 -33.86 -8.13
C ALA A 258 34.53 -33.78 -7.70
N GLY A 259 35.42 -33.41 -8.62
CA GLY A 259 36.84 -33.23 -8.32
C GLY A 259 37.12 -32.06 -7.37
N GLU A 260 36.40 -30.94 -7.54
CA GLU A 260 36.50 -29.80 -6.63
C GLU A 260 36.01 -30.15 -5.22
N ILE A 261 34.87 -30.85 -5.12
CA ILE A 261 34.32 -31.28 -3.82
C ILE A 261 35.31 -32.20 -3.09
N GLU A 262 35.88 -33.18 -3.80
CA GLU A 262 36.85 -34.11 -3.18
C GLU A 262 38.14 -33.38 -2.78
N GLN A 263 38.67 -32.50 -3.63
CA GLN A 263 39.87 -31.71 -3.31
C GLN A 263 39.67 -30.85 -2.06
N VAL A 264 38.50 -30.20 -1.94
CA VAL A 264 38.13 -29.41 -0.77
C VAL A 264 37.99 -30.28 0.47
N ARG A 265 37.43 -31.48 0.35
CA ARG A 265 37.32 -32.42 1.46
C ARG A 265 38.69 -32.91 1.95
N GLU A 266 39.61 -33.18 1.04
CA GLU A 266 40.95 -33.69 1.36
C GLU A 266 41.87 -32.64 1.98
N SER A 267 41.82 -31.39 1.49
CA SER A 267 42.80 -30.35 1.83
C SER A 267 42.23 -29.15 2.60
N GLY A 268 40.91 -28.98 2.59
CA GLY A 268 40.21 -27.83 3.16
C GLY A 268 39.68 -28.03 4.58
N ASP A 269 39.73 -29.25 5.14
CA ASP A 269 39.20 -29.50 6.50
C ASP A 269 40.16 -28.99 7.59
N PRO A 270 39.80 -27.92 8.33
CA PRO A 270 40.69 -27.32 9.32
C PRO A 270 40.94 -28.22 10.53
N ILE A 271 40.03 -29.17 10.83
CA ILE A 271 40.20 -30.12 11.94
C ILE A 271 41.32 -31.11 11.61
N ALA A 272 41.26 -31.72 10.42
CA ALA A 272 42.26 -32.68 9.97
C ALA A 272 43.65 -32.03 9.89
N ASN A 273 43.73 -30.82 9.34
CA ASN A 273 44.98 -30.07 9.23
C ASN A 273 45.58 -29.71 10.61
N LEU A 274 44.75 -29.32 11.58
CA LEU A 274 45.21 -29.03 12.94
C LEU A 274 45.67 -30.29 13.67
N GLU A 275 45.00 -31.42 13.49
CA GLU A 275 45.43 -32.71 14.06
C GLU A 275 46.82 -33.11 13.54
N ILE A 276 47.03 -33.06 12.21
CA ILE A 276 48.33 -33.36 11.59
C ILE A 276 49.41 -32.47 12.20
N TRP A 277 49.12 -31.17 12.34
CA TRP A 277 50.07 -30.22 12.92
C TRP A 277 50.37 -30.53 14.40
N LEU A 278 49.35 -30.81 15.22
CA LEU A 278 49.52 -31.13 16.64
C LEU A 278 50.34 -32.41 16.85
N LYS A 279 50.14 -33.44 16.03
CA LYS A 279 50.97 -34.66 16.03
C LYS A 279 52.43 -34.34 15.70
N ALA A 280 52.66 -33.48 14.70
CA ALA A 280 54.00 -33.00 14.37
C ALA A 280 54.66 -32.19 15.50
N GLN A 281 53.88 -31.53 16.36
CA GLN A 281 54.37 -30.86 17.58
C GLN A 281 54.53 -31.80 18.79
N GLY A 282 54.34 -33.11 18.63
CA GLY A 282 54.56 -34.10 19.69
C GLY A 282 53.37 -34.36 20.61
N VAL A 283 52.16 -33.91 20.23
CA VAL A 283 50.92 -34.35 20.91
C VAL A 283 50.71 -35.84 20.61
N GLN A 284 50.55 -36.64 21.67
CA GLN A 284 50.45 -38.09 21.56
C GLN A 284 49.09 -38.54 21.02
N ASP A 285 49.04 -39.69 20.38
CA ASP A 285 47.83 -40.23 19.74
C ASP A 285 46.67 -40.46 20.74
N GLU A 286 46.97 -40.69 22.02
CA GLU A 286 45.97 -40.83 23.09
C GLU A 286 45.08 -39.60 23.28
N PHE A 287 45.54 -38.41 22.90
CA PHE A 287 44.73 -37.20 22.95
C PHE A 287 43.61 -37.21 21.90
N PHE A 288 43.87 -37.79 20.73
CA PHE A 288 42.92 -37.84 19.61
C PHE A 288 42.02 -39.08 19.68
N ALA A 289 42.58 -40.20 20.17
CA ALA A 289 41.91 -41.48 20.21
C ALA A 289 40.59 -41.42 21.01
N GLY A 290 39.47 -41.68 20.34
CA GLY A 290 38.14 -41.73 20.96
C GLY A 290 37.52 -40.38 21.32
N LEU A 291 38.18 -39.24 21.05
CA LEU A 291 37.64 -37.92 21.37
C LEU A 291 36.30 -37.66 20.66
N ALA A 292 36.27 -37.85 19.34
CA ALA A 292 35.06 -37.63 18.55
C ALA A 292 33.92 -38.58 18.97
N ASP A 293 34.21 -39.85 19.22
CA ASP A 293 33.22 -40.83 19.64
C ASP A 293 32.66 -40.55 21.03
N SER A 294 33.51 -40.12 21.97
CA SER A 294 33.11 -39.68 23.31
C SER A 294 32.18 -38.47 23.23
N LEU A 295 32.57 -37.43 22.50
CA LEU A 295 31.77 -36.22 22.31
C LEU A 295 30.43 -36.56 21.65
N ARG A 296 30.44 -37.37 20.58
CA ARG A 296 29.22 -37.77 19.86
C ARG A 296 28.23 -38.49 20.78
N SER A 297 28.70 -39.36 21.68
CA SER A 297 27.84 -40.07 22.63
C SER A 297 27.13 -39.09 23.58
N ASP A 298 27.87 -38.16 24.17
CA ASP A 298 27.32 -37.14 25.06
C ASP A 298 26.36 -36.19 24.34
N LEU A 299 26.75 -35.72 23.15
CA LEU A 299 25.94 -34.82 22.32
C LEU A 299 24.64 -35.47 21.85
N ARG A 300 24.64 -36.77 21.51
CA ARG A 300 23.40 -37.51 21.19
C ARG A 300 22.45 -37.57 22.37
N THR A 301 22.98 -37.71 23.59
CA THR A 301 22.17 -37.64 24.80
C THR A 301 21.55 -36.25 24.96
N GLN A 302 22.33 -35.18 24.78
CA GLN A 302 21.82 -33.81 24.85
C GLN A 302 20.79 -33.51 23.76
N ALA A 303 21.01 -33.97 22.53
CA ALA A 303 20.07 -33.80 21.42
C ALA A 303 18.75 -34.54 21.70
N SER A 304 18.80 -35.76 22.23
CA SER A 304 17.59 -36.51 22.60
C SER A 304 16.81 -35.83 23.73
N LEU A 305 17.50 -35.27 24.72
CA LEU A 305 16.87 -34.47 25.76
C LEU A 305 16.21 -33.21 25.18
N ALA A 306 16.92 -32.46 24.32
CA ALA A 306 16.37 -31.28 23.66
C ALA A 306 15.14 -31.61 22.81
N GLN A 307 15.15 -32.70 22.05
CA GLN A 307 14.02 -33.15 21.25
C GLN A 307 12.75 -33.42 22.09
N ARG A 308 12.94 -33.89 23.33
CA ARG A 308 11.85 -34.20 24.28
C ARG A 308 11.47 -33.03 25.18
N SER A 309 12.13 -31.87 25.04
CA SER A 309 11.80 -30.67 25.80
C SER A 309 10.42 -30.11 25.43
N PRO A 310 9.81 -29.29 26.31
CA PRO A 310 8.52 -28.66 26.06
C PRO A 310 8.46 -27.83 24.77
N GLU A 311 7.29 -27.84 24.14
CA GLU A 311 6.97 -26.98 23.00
C GLU A 311 6.69 -25.54 23.45
N PRO A 312 7.06 -24.53 22.64
CA PRO A 312 6.76 -23.13 22.96
C PRO A 312 5.26 -22.82 22.82
N SER A 313 4.79 -21.83 23.58
CA SER A 313 3.44 -21.29 23.43
C SER A 313 3.35 -20.25 22.29
N PRO A 314 2.26 -20.22 21.51
CA PRO A 314 2.10 -19.23 20.45
C PRO A 314 1.88 -17.82 21.03
N THR A 315 2.57 -16.84 20.47
CA THR A 315 2.42 -15.41 20.80
C THR A 315 1.67 -14.68 19.69
N ARG A 316 0.69 -13.84 20.04
CA ARG A 316 -0.15 -13.08 19.09
C ARG A 316 0.21 -11.60 18.97
N THR A 317 1.28 -11.16 19.63
CA THR A 317 1.76 -9.76 19.59
C THR A 317 3.28 -9.72 19.59
N ALA A 318 3.85 -8.81 18.81
CA ALA A 318 5.28 -8.52 18.85
C ALA A 318 5.64 -7.42 19.86
N LEU A 319 4.65 -6.68 20.37
CA LEU A 319 4.86 -5.57 21.30
C LEU A 319 5.16 -6.08 22.72
N LYS A 320 6.22 -5.56 23.33
CA LYS A 320 6.52 -5.67 24.77
C LYS A 320 5.38 -5.07 25.59
N SER A 321 4.95 -5.62 26.73
CA SER A 321 3.88 -4.98 27.53
C SER A 321 4.24 -3.55 28.01
N LEU A 322 3.23 -2.67 28.13
CA LEU A 322 3.44 -1.32 28.66
C LEU A 322 3.57 -1.35 30.19
N PRO A 323 4.29 -0.38 30.79
CA PRO A 323 4.19 -0.07 32.21
C PRO A 323 2.75 0.32 32.59
N ALA A 324 2.32 -0.04 33.80
CA ALA A 324 0.94 0.22 34.27
C ALA A 324 0.53 1.71 34.21
N THR A 325 1.47 2.63 34.40
CA THR A 325 1.23 4.09 34.29
C THR A 325 0.80 4.53 32.89
N LEU A 326 1.27 3.83 31.85
CA LEU A 326 0.92 4.08 30.44
C LEU A 326 -0.33 3.32 30.00
N GLU A 327 -0.87 2.42 30.83
CA GLU A 327 -2.12 1.70 30.55
C GLU A 327 -3.34 2.42 31.14
N ASP A 328 -3.14 3.19 32.22
CA ASP A 328 -4.20 3.92 32.92
C ASP A 328 -4.56 5.24 32.20
N PRO A 329 -5.78 5.39 31.64
CA PRO A 329 -6.21 6.64 31.02
C PRO A 329 -6.23 7.84 31.97
N SER A 330 -6.31 7.61 33.29
CA SER A 330 -6.33 8.70 34.28
C SER A 330 -5.00 9.42 34.44
N SER A 331 -3.92 8.84 33.91
CA SER A 331 -2.60 9.49 33.88
C SER A 331 -2.47 10.53 32.76
N GLU A 332 -3.47 10.67 31.88
CA GLU A 332 -3.41 11.63 30.79
C GLU A 332 -3.37 13.08 31.31
N TYR A 333 -2.30 13.79 30.95
CA TYR A 333 -2.17 15.23 31.09
C TYR A 333 -1.47 15.81 29.87
N ARG A 334 -2.02 16.88 29.31
CA ARG A 334 -1.58 17.43 28.01
C ARG A 334 -1.16 18.90 28.08
N GLY A 335 -0.96 19.40 29.29
CA GLY A 335 -0.74 20.81 29.55
C GLY A 335 -2.03 21.60 29.73
N SER A 336 -1.90 22.77 30.33
CA SER A 336 -2.95 23.76 30.57
C SER A 336 -2.47 25.13 30.04
N PRO A 337 -2.54 25.37 28.71
CA PRO A 337 -2.04 26.60 28.10
C PRO A 337 -2.74 27.85 28.66
N SER A 338 -1.98 28.94 28.83
CA SER A 338 -2.52 30.22 29.29
C SER A 338 -3.40 30.88 28.24
N ALA A 339 -4.52 31.46 28.67
CA ALA A 339 -5.39 32.27 27.81
C ALA A 339 -4.72 33.55 27.29
N THR A 340 -3.68 34.06 27.99
CA THR A 340 -2.90 35.23 27.56
C THR A 340 -1.82 34.88 26.54
N GLY A 341 -1.55 33.60 26.31
CA GLY A 341 -0.47 33.13 25.44
C GLY A 341 0.92 33.14 26.07
N GLU A 342 1.09 33.73 27.26
CA GLU A 342 2.36 33.74 27.98
C GLU A 342 2.79 32.31 28.35
N ASN A 343 4.04 31.96 28.00
CA ASN A 343 4.65 30.64 28.22
C ASN A 343 3.95 29.45 27.53
N ASN A 344 3.13 29.70 26.50
CA ASN A 344 2.64 28.63 25.64
C ASN A 344 3.71 28.23 24.63
N LEU A 345 3.86 26.92 24.41
CA LEU A 345 4.79 26.32 23.47
C LEU A 345 4.04 25.76 22.26
N VAL A 346 4.48 26.09 21.06
CA VAL A 346 4.02 25.37 19.85
C VAL A 346 4.60 23.96 19.82
N MET A 347 4.10 23.08 18.94
CA MET A 347 4.51 21.67 18.90
C MET A 347 6.03 21.51 18.75
N LEU A 348 6.66 22.33 17.90
CA LEU A 348 8.10 22.35 17.70
C LEU A 348 8.86 22.61 19.00
N GLU A 349 8.45 23.63 19.76
CA GLU A 349 9.08 24.02 21.02
C GLU A 349 8.81 22.99 22.12
N ALA A 350 7.60 22.44 22.17
CA ALA A 350 7.23 21.40 23.12
C ALA A 350 8.06 20.12 22.94
N ILE A 351 8.25 19.67 21.70
CA ILE A 351 9.14 18.53 21.40
C ILE A 351 10.58 18.84 21.83
N ARG A 352 11.10 20.04 21.50
CA ARG A 352 12.45 20.47 21.90
C ARG A 352 12.63 20.44 23.41
N GLU A 353 11.70 21.00 24.18
CA GLU A 353 11.78 21.02 25.64
C GLU A 353 11.64 19.62 26.26
N VAL A 354 10.84 18.73 25.69
CA VAL A 354 10.81 17.31 26.11
C VAL A 354 12.17 16.64 25.88
N LEU A 355 12.75 16.77 24.68
CA LEU A 355 14.07 16.20 24.37
C LEU A 355 15.14 16.73 25.33
N LYS A 356 15.19 18.05 25.52
CA LYS A 356 16.10 18.69 26.48
C LYS A 356 15.94 18.15 27.89
N LYS A 357 14.69 18.08 28.38
CA LYS A 357 14.39 17.58 29.72
C LYS A 357 14.82 16.12 29.88
N ARG A 358 14.45 15.24 28.95
CA ARG A 358 14.81 13.83 28.98
C ARG A 358 16.32 13.63 28.90
N MET A 359 17.03 14.36 28.03
CA MET A 359 18.49 14.32 27.95
C MET A 359 19.19 14.80 29.22
N SER A 360 18.60 15.77 29.94
CA SER A 360 19.11 16.23 31.24
C SER A 360 18.98 15.19 32.35
N GLU A 361 18.03 14.28 32.24
CA GLU A 361 17.72 13.26 33.27
C GLU A 361 18.37 11.91 32.99
N ASP A 362 18.62 11.58 31.72
CA ASP A 362 19.16 10.28 31.33
C ASP A 362 20.33 10.45 30.35
N GLU A 363 21.55 10.18 30.82
CA GLU A 363 22.78 10.26 30.03
C GLU A 363 22.85 9.23 28.88
N ARG A 364 21.99 8.20 28.92
CA ARG A 364 21.92 7.17 27.88
C ARG A 364 21.22 7.65 26.62
N ILE A 365 20.48 8.76 26.68
CA ILE A 365 19.78 9.32 25.53
C ILE A 365 20.78 10.02 24.61
N THR A 366 20.83 9.57 23.36
CA THR A 366 21.63 10.13 22.26
C THR A 366 20.70 10.48 21.11
N LEU A 367 21.03 11.51 20.35
CA LEU A 367 20.31 11.92 19.15
C LEU A 367 21.26 11.79 17.96
N PHE A 368 20.80 11.14 16.89
CA PHE A 368 21.60 10.89 15.69
C PHE A 368 20.74 11.05 14.43
N GLY A 369 21.19 11.89 13.50
CA GLY A 369 20.49 12.13 12.24
C GLY A 369 21.03 13.33 11.49
N GLU A 370 20.39 13.69 10.38
CA GLU A 370 20.90 14.70 9.47
C GLU A 370 20.55 16.12 9.94
N ASP A 371 21.53 17.02 9.91
CA ASP A 371 21.39 18.45 10.23
C ASP A 371 20.89 18.78 11.65
N ILE A 372 20.93 17.83 12.60
CA ILE A 372 20.39 18.00 13.96
C ILE A 372 21.31 18.79 14.92
N GLU A 373 22.56 19.04 14.53
CA GLU A 373 23.45 19.86 15.36
C GLU A 373 23.20 21.36 15.18
N ASP A 374 23.61 22.13 16.19
CA ASP A 374 23.69 23.58 16.15
C ASP A 374 24.62 24.08 15.04
N PRO A 375 24.31 25.25 14.44
CA PRO A 375 23.26 26.20 14.82
C PRO A 375 21.86 25.90 14.24
N LYS A 376 21.73 24.84 13.43
CA LYS A 376 20.52 24.54 12.66
C LYS A 376 19.47 23.80 13.51
N GLY A 377 19.81 22.63 14.04
CA GLY A 377 18.92 21.87 14.92
C GLY A 377 17.78 21.17 14.19
N ASP A 378 18.07 20.49 13.09
CA ASP A 378 17.17 19.93 12.06
C ASP A 378 16.64 20.96 11.05
N VAL A 379 16.06 20.48 9.94
CA VAL A 379 15.39 21.29 8.90
C VAL A 379 14.44 22.34 9.46
N PHE A 380 13.72 22.01 10.55
CA PHE A 380 12.75 22.88 11.21
C PHE A 380 13.24 23.48 12.52
N GLY A 381 14.28 22.93 13.15
CA GLY A 381 14.85 23.48 14.38
C GLY A 381 14.42 22.76 15.66
N LEU A 382 13.82 21.57 15.62
CA LEU A 382 13.40 20.79 16.80
C LEU A 382 14.55 20.51 17.77
N THR A 383 15.78 20.41 17.30
CA THR A 383 16.96 20.08 18.12
C THR A 383 17.89 21.28 18.36
N LYS A 384 17.45 22.48 17.98
CA LYS A 384 18.22 23.72 18.15
C LYS A 384 18.59 23.97 19.62
N GLY A 385 19.86 24.24 19.87
CA GLY A 385 20.50 24.45 21.16
C GLY A 385 20.93 23.16 21.87
N LEU A 386 20.51 21.98 21.41
CA LEU A 386 20.73 20.73 22.14
C LEU A 386 22.16 20.22 21.98
N SER A 387 22.80 20.33 20.81
CA SER A 387 24.18 19.86 20.65
C SER A 387 25.20 20.75 21.38
N THR A 388 24.92 22.04 21.50
CA THR A 388 25.69 22.96 22.36
C THR A 388 25.50 22.62 23.84
N THR A 389 24.28 22.29 24.26
CA THR A 389 23.96 21.96 25.66
C THR A 389 24.48 20.57 26.07
N TYR A 390 24.45 19.60 25.15
CA TYR A 390 24.87 18.21 25.37
C TYR A 390 25.93 17.78 24.33
N PRO A 391 27.17 18.29 24.41
CA PRO A 391 28.22 17.99 23.45
C PRO A 391 28.46 16.49 23.30
N GLY A 392 28.55 16.02 22.05
CA GLY A 392 28.80 14.60 21.72
C GLY A 392 27.59 13.67 21.87
N ARG A 393 26.45 14.15 22.40
CA ARG A 393 25.22 13.36 22.53
C ARG A 393 24.17 13.66 21.46
N VAL A 394 24.24 14.82 20.82
CA VAL A 394 23.48 15.16 19.61
C VAL A 394 24.49 15.28 18.48
N ARG A 395 24.39 14.42 17.46
CA ARG A 395 25.42 14.29 16.42
C ARG A 395 24.83 14.21 15.03
N ASN A 396 25.45 14.90 14.09
CA ASN A 396 25.12 14.77 12.69
C ASN A 396 25.52 13.39 12.15
N SER A 397 24.60 12.77 11.43
CA SER A 397 24.81 11.51 10.72
C SER A 397 25.43 11.76 9.34
N PRO A 398 25.90 10.70 8.64
CA PRO A 398 26.11 10.83 7.19
C PRO A 398 24.74 10.91 6.51
N LEU A 399 24.74 11.21 5.21
CA LEU A 399 23.55 11.17 4.36
C LEU A 399 23.20 9.71 4.00
N ALA A 400 22.75 8.93 4.97
CA ALA A 400 22.42 7.52 4.82
C ALA A 400 21.46 7.05 5.92
N GLU A 401 20.19 6.84 5.57
CA GLU A 401 19.10 6.60 6.52
C GLU A 401 19.19 5.21 7.16
N SER A 402 19.66 4.21 6.42
CA SER A 402 19.96 2.89 6.97
C SER A 402 21.04 2.99 8.05
N THR A 403 22.11 3.76 7.82
CA THR A 403 23.13 4.03 8.84
C THR A 403 22.52 4.67 10.10
N ILE A 404 21.66 5.68 9.94
CA ILE A 404 21.01 6.36 11.09
C ILE A 404 20.28 5.36 11.98
N VAL A 405 19.42 4.53 11.39
CA VAL A 405 18.61 3.57 12.15
C VAL A 405 19.46 2.40 12.66
N GLY A 406 20.34 1.83 11.83
CA GLY A 406 21.18 0.68 12.19
C GLY A 406 22.17 0.99 13.31
N VAL A 407 22.84 2.15 13.27
CA VAL A 407 23.72 2.62 14.36
C VAL A 407 22.90 2.82 15.64
N SER A 408 21.73 3.44 15.55
CA SER A 408 20.85 3.64 16.70
C SER A 408 20.39 2.31 17.31
N ILE A 409 20.08 1.29 16.50
CA ILE A 409 19.77 -0.05 17.00
C ILE A 409 20.99 -0.61 17.75
N GLY A 410 22.19 -0.51 17.18
CA GLY A 410 23.43 -0.97 17.83
C GLY A 410 23.69 -0.28 19.17
N GLU A 411 23.54 1.04 19.25
CA GLU A 411 23.68 1.79 20.49
C GLU A 411 22.65 1.32 21.54
N ALA A 412 21.41 1.06 21.11
CA ALA A 412 20.35 0.58 21.97
C ALA A 412 20.64 -0.81 22.54
N LEU A 413 21.18 -1.72 21.73
CA LEU A 413 21.62 -3.06 22.16
C LEU A 413 22.76 -3.00 23.20
N ALA A 414 23.57 -1.94 23.15
CA ALA A 414 24.60 -1.65 24.14
C ALA A 414 24.08 -0.86 25.37
N GLY A 415 22.77 -0.66 25.49
CA GLY A 415 22.12 -0.04 26.65
C GLY A 415 21.92 1.48 26.56
N LYS A 416 22.17 2.10 25.40
CA LYS A 416 21.77 3.50 25.14
C LYS A 416 20.27 3.59 24.84
N ARG A 417 19.76 4.81 24.68
CA ARG A 417 18.35 5.12 24.40
C ARG A 417 18.24 6.12 23.25
N PRO A 418 18.60 5.72 22.03
CA PRO A 418 18.81 6.66 20.95
C PRO A 418 17.51 7.16 20.35
N VAL A 419 17.57 8.41 19.89
CA VAL A 419 16.55 9.06 19.08
C VAL A 419 17.14 9.28 17.68
N ALA A 420 16.68 8.49 16.73
CA ALA A 420 17.07 8.55 15.33
C ALA A 420 16.25 9.62 14.60
N PHE A 421 16.88 10.55 13.89
CA PHE A 421 16.19 11.57 13.10
C PHE A 421 16.31 11.26 11.61
N LEU A 422 15.17 11.01 10.96
CA LEU A 422 15.08 10.96 9.50
C LEU A 422 14.52 12.28 8.99
N GLN A 423 15.15 12.82 7.94
CA GLN A 423 14.91 14.19 7.53
C GLN A 423 13.50 14.43 6.99
N PHE A 424 12.94 13.46 6.23
CA PHE A 424 11.57 13.45 5.70
C PHE A 424 11.05 12.01 5.62
N ALA A 425 9.73 11.82 5.79
CA ALA A 425 9.07 10.53 5.60
C ALA A 425 9.33 9.91 4.22
N ASP A 426 9.59 10.74 3.20
CA ASP A 426 9.95 10.30 1.86
C ASP A 426 11.27 9.50 1.79
N PHE A 427 12.11 9.57 2.83
CA PHE A 427 13.34 8.77 2.97
C PHE A 427 13.21 7.55 3.89
N LEU A 428 12.03 7.36 4.52
CA LEU A 428 11.71 6.15 5.28
C LEU A 428 11.95 4.85 4.49
N PRO A 429 11.65 4.77 3.17
CA PRO A 429 11.93 3.56 2.38
C PRO A 429 13.39 3.11 2.40
N ILE A 430 14.35 4.03 2.51
CA ILE A 430 15.79 3.72 2.53
C ILE A 430 16.17 3.02 3.84
N ALA A 431 15.59 3.45 4.96
CA ALA A 431 15.79 2.84 6.28
C ALA A 431 14.86 1.65 6.57
N TYR A 432 13.88 1.37 5.70
CA TYR A 432 12.78 0.47 6.03
C TYR A 432 13.24 -0.96 6.34
N ASN A 433 14.32 -1.44 5.69
CA ASN A 433 14.91 -2.75 6.00
C ASN A 433 15.36 -2.85 7.47
N GLN A 434 16.03 -1.83 8.01
CA GLN A 434 16.42 -1.79 9.42
C GLN A 434 15.19 -1.70 10.35
N ILE A 435 14.15 -0.98 9.95
CA ILE A 435 12.94 -0.83 10.77
C ILE A 435 12.17 -2.16 10.86
N VAL A 436 11.90 -2.81 9.73
CA VAL A 436 11.04 -4.01 9.67
C VAL A 436 11.78 -5.27 10.08
N SER A 437 13.02 -5.45 9.61
CA SER A 437 13.78 -6.69 9.83
C SER A 437 14.45 -6.68 11.20
N GLU A 438 14.79 -5.52 11.74
CA GLU A 438 15.60 -5.39 12.96
C GLU A 438 14.83 -4.76 14.11
N LEU A 439 14.50 -3.47 13.99
CA LEU A 439 13.94 -2.67 15.09
C LEU A 439 12.65 -3.28 15.66
N GLY A 440 11.65 -3.56 14.81
CA GLY A 440 10.36 -4.08 15.25
C GLY A 440 10.40 -5.54 15.73
N SER A 441 11.32 -6.34 15.19
CA SER A 441 11.36 -7.77 15.48
C SER A 441 12.26 -8.14 16.67
N MET A 442 13.21 -7.29 17.07
CA MET A 442 14.26 -7.60 18.05
C MET A 442 13.72 -8.18 19.37
N HIS A 443 12.78 -7.48 20.01
CA HIS A 443 12.19 -7.94 21.28
C HIS A 443 11.46 -9.27 21.10
N TRP A 444 10.62 -9.38 20.07
CA TRP A 444 9.81 -10.57 19.83
C TRP A 444 10.66 -11.79 19.48
N ARG A 445 11.60 -11.66 18.53
CA ARG A 445 12.40 -12.78 17.98
C ARG A 445 13.43 -13.32 18.98
N THR A 446 13.80 -12.52 19.98
CA THR A 446 14.75 -12.91 21.05
C THR A 446 14.05 -13.22 22.36
N ASP A 447 12.71 -13.22 22.38
CA ASP A 447 11.89 -13.36 23.59
C ASP A 447 12.32 -12.43 24.73
N GLY A 448 12.61 -11.17 24.39
CA GLY A 448 13.07 -10.16 25.35
C GLY A 448 14.53 -10.29 25.76
N GLY A 449 15.30 -11.20 25.16
CA GLY A 449 16.75 -11.30 25.39
C GLY A 449 17.50 -10.04 24.93
N TRP A 450 17.03 -9.39 23.87
CA TRP A 450 17.56 -8.13 23.37
C TRP A 450 16.44 -7.11 23.19
N GLU A 451 16.72 -5.84 23.50
CA GLU A 451 15.78 -4.72 23.34
C GLU A 451 16.42 -3.61 22.49
N ALA A 452 15.61 -2.97 21.66
CA ALA A 452 16.03 -1.83 20.84
C ALA A 452 15.03 -0.67 21.02
N PRO A 453 15.02 0.02 22.18
CA PRO A 453 14.12 1.14 22.46
C PRO A 453 14.50 2.42 21.70
N VAL A 454 14.57 2.34 20.37
CA VAL A 454 14.89 3.47 19.49
C VAL A 454 13.62 4.26 19.20
N ILE A 455 13.68 5.58 19.34
CA ILE A 455 12.63 6.49 18.87
C ILE A 455 13.07 7.06 17.52
N VAL A 456 12.35 6.77 16.45
CA VAL A 456 12.60 7.30 15.11
C VAL A 456 11.70 8.51 14.87
N MET A 457 12.28 9.70 14.87
CA MET A 457 11.64 10.98 14.59
C MET A 457 11.59 11.21 13.08
N VAL A 458 10.38 11.42 12.53
CA VAL A 458 10.16 11.57 11.09
C VAL A 458 9.22 12.74 10.80
N THR A 459 9.68 13.77 10.07
CA THR A 459 8.77 14.83 9.61
C THR A 459 7.93 14.35 8.43
N CYS A 460 6.68 14.80 8.32
CA CYS A 460 5.75 14.29 7.31
C CYS A 460 4.68 15.30 6.87
N GLY A 461 3.93 14.90 5.84
CA GLY A 461 2.65 15.51 5.48
C GLY A 461 2.70 16.46 4.30
N GLY A 462 1.58 16.59 3.60
CA GLY A 462 1.56 17.07 2.22
C GLY A 462 1.16 18.52 2.02
N TYR A 463 0.83 19.29 3.05
CA TYR A 463 0.11 20.57 2.88
C TYR A 463 0.96 21.84 2.68
N LYS A 464 2.29 21.73 2.59
CA LYS A 464 3.14 22.88 2.23
C LYS A 464 3.25 23.02 0.70
N PRO A 465 3.07 24.22 0.11
CA PRO A 465 3.14 24.42 -1.33
C PRO A 465 4.49 24.09 -1.95
N GLY A 466 4.48 23.50 -3.15
CA GLY A 466 5.66 23.38 -4.01
C GLY A 466 6.65 22.27 -3.65
N LEU A 467 6.37 21.45 -2.63
CA LEU A 467 7.31 20.44 -2.12
C LEU A 467 7.34 19.15 -2.95
N GLY A 468 6.23 18.79 -3.59
CA GLY A 468 6.19 17.66 -4.52
C GLY A 468 6.42 16.29 -3.88
N PRO A 469 6.76 15.27 -4.69
CA PRO A 469 6.65 13.86 -4.30
C PRO A 469 7.73 13.36 -3.32
N PHE A 470 8.75 14.16 -3.02
CA PHE A 470 9.89 13.77 -2.19
C PHE A 470 9.99 14.54 -0.87
N HIS A 471 8.98 15.36 -0.57
CA HIS A 471 8.94 16.16 0.65
C HIS A 471 7.51 16.32 1.16
N ALA A 472 6.56 15.46 0.78
CA ALA A 472 5.13 15.68 1.02
C ALA A 472 4.37 14.41 1.42
N SER A 473 5.03 13.25 1.40
CA SER A 473 4.38 12.00 1.78
C SER A 473 4.32 11.85 3.30
N SER A 474 3.48 10.93 3.76
CA SER A 474 3.34 10.60 5.17
C SER A 474 3.85 9.19 5.49
N TYR A 475 3.63 8.20 4.63
CA TYR A 475 4.12 6.81 4.74
C TYR A 475 3.81 6.14 6.09
N GLU A 476 2.83 6.64 6.83
CA GLU A 476 2.50 6.11 8.16
C GLU A 476 1.90 4.70 8.06
N ALA A 477 1.23 4.35 6.96
CA ALA A 477 0.68 3.01 6.78
C ALA A 477 1.78 1.93 6.72
N LEU A 478 2.93 2.23 6.09
CA LEU A 478 4.09 1.32 6.07
C LEU A 478 4.64 1.08 7.47
N ALA A 479 4.68 2.12 8.30
CA ALA A 479 5.07 1.99 9.70
C ALA A 479 4.09 1.10 10.48
N VAL A 480 2.77 1.29 10.31
CA VAL A 480 1.73 0.50 10.96
C VAL A 480 1.79 -0.98 10.57
N HIS A 481 2.19 -1.28 9.33
CA HIS A 481 2.40 -2.65 8.87
C HIS A 481 3.55 -3.38 9.56
N THR A 482 4.45 -2.67 10.25
CA THR A 482 5.58 -3.27 10.97
C THR A 482 5.14 -3.75 12.37
N PRO A 483 5.19 -5.05 12.68
CA PRO A 483 4.89 -5.53 14.03
C PRO A 483 5.97 -5.09 15.04
N GLY A 484 5.55 -4.87 16.29
CA GLY A 484 6.46 -4.66 17.41
C GLY A 484 6.94 -3.22 17.60
N VAL A 485 6.51 -2.29 16.75
CA VAL A 485 6.74 -0.84 16.91
C VAL A 485 5.45 -0.11 17.30
N ASP A 486 5.61 0.94 18.11
CA ASP A 486 4.56 1.93 18.30
C ASP A 486 4.63 2.98 17.16
N VAL A 487 3.48 3.45 16.66
CA VAL A 487 3.39 4.47 15.59
C VAL A 487 2.55 5.65 16.05
N PHE A 488 3.17 6.81 16.23
CA PHE A 488 2.54 8.02 16.74
C PHE A 488 2.51 9.12 15.68
N MET A 489 1.41 9.86 15.62
CA MET A 489 1.22 11.00 14.73
C MET A 489 0.32 12.06 15.40
N PRO A 490 0.85 12.85 16.35
CA PRO A 490 0.10 13.87 17.07
C PRO A 490 -0.40 15.00 16.14
N SER A 491 -1.51 15.62 16.53
CA SER A 491 -2.07 16.81 15.85
C SER A 491 -1.89 18.12 16.62
N THR A 492 -1.45 18.07 17.89
CA THR A 492 -1.31 19.24 18.78
C THR A 492 -0.03 19.19 19.61
N ALA A 493 0.41 20.33 20.15
CA ALA A 493 1.65 20.42 20.93
C ALA A 493 1.63 19.56 22.20
N GLY A 494 0.51 19.55 22.94
CA GLY A 494 0.36 18.74 24.15
C GLY A 494 0.37 17.23 23.87
N ASP A 495 -0.05 16.83 22.66
CA ASP A 495 -0.02 15.42 22.25
C ASP A 495 1.37 15.00 21.90
N ALA A 496 2.10 15.87 21.19
CA ALA A 496 3.46 15.60 20.84
C ALA A 496 4.34 15.47 22.09
N ALA A 497 4.20 16.39 23.05
CA ALA A 497 4.92 16.31 24.32
C ALA A 497 4.56 15.04 25.10
N GLY A 498 3.26 14.78 25.29
CA GLY A 498 2.79 13.63 26.08
C GLY A 498 3.11 12.27 25.47
N LEU A 499 2.99 12.12 24.13
CA LEU A 499 3.33 10.88 23.44
C LEU A 499 4.84 10.66 23.35
N LEU A 500 5.64 11.72 23.21
CA LEU A 500 7.10 11.59 23.24
C LEU A 500 7.59 11.17 24.63
N ASN A 501 7.01 11.73 25.69
CA ASN A 501 7.23 11.25 27.06
C ASN A 501 6.81 9.78 27.23
N ALA A 502 5.65 9.39 26.69
CA ALA A 502 5.21 8.00 26.71
C ALA A 502 6.15 7.06 25.94
N ALA A 503 6.73 7.50 24.80
CA ALA A 503 7.74 6.73 24.05
C ALA A 503 9.01 6.50 24.89
N PHE A 504 9.48 7.54 25.60
CA PHE A 504 10.57 7.39 26.54
C PHE A 504 10.20 6.53 27.75
N GLU A 505 8.96 6.51 28.22
CA GLU A 505 8.58 5.67 29.37
C GLU A 505 8.29 4.22 29.00
N SER A 506 7.79 3.96 27.78
CA SER A 506 7.43 2.62 27.31
C SER A 506 8.66 1.73 27.13
N GLY A 507 9.77 2.31 26.67
CA GLY A 507 10.95 1.55 26.25
C GLY A 507 10.65 0.63 25.05
N ARG A 508 9.63 0.94 24.26
CA ARG A 508 9.32 0.26 23.00
C ARG A 508 9.97 1.00 21.83
N PRO A 509 10.36 0.30 20.76
CA PRO A 509 10.72 0.97 19.52
C PRO A 509 9.51 1.77 19.01
N THR A 510 9.72 3.02 18.64
CA THR A 510 8.64 3.97 18.30
C THR A 510 8.97 4.72 17.02
N LEU A 511 8.04 4.81 16.08
CA LEU A 511 8.09 5.75 14.97
C LEU A 511 7.19 6.94 15.30
N PHE A 512 7.80 8.11 15.44
CA PHE A 512 7.16 9.35 15.84
C PHE A 512 7.10 10.31 14.64
N PHE A 513 5.94 10.36 14.00
CA PHE A 513 5.67 11.22 12.85
C PHE A 513 5.22 12.60 13.34
N TYR A 514 5.94 13.66 12.96
CA TYR A 514 5.55 15.03 13.28
C TYR A 514 5.11 15.80 12.02
N PRO A 515 3.82 16.16 11.88
CA PRO A 515 3.31 16.81 10.68
C PRO A 515 3.78 18.26 10.55
N LYS A 516 4.26 18.65 9.36
CA LYS A 516 4.89 19.97 9.14
C LYS A 516 3.98 21.17 9.38
N ILE A 517 2.68 21.09 9.10
CA ILE A 517 1.75 22.21 9.32
C ILE A 517 1.41 22.37 10.81
N CYS A 518 1.46 21.29 11.60
CA CYS A 518 1.16 21.33 13.03
C CYS A 518 2.30 21.94 13.87
N LEU A 519 3.54 21.99 13.36
CA LEU A 519 4.73 22.38 14.14
C LEU A 519 4.62 23.75 14.81
N ASN A 520 4.08 24.74 14.09
CA ASN A 520 3.98 26.13 14.54
C ASN A 520 2.54 26.58 14.79
N ASP A 521 1.60 25.64 14.95
CA ASP A 521 0.19 25.96 15.17
C ASP A 521 -0.02 26.54 16.58
N ARG A 522 -0.05 27.88 16.67
CA ARG A 522 -0.27 28.62 17.92
C ARG A 522 -1.66 28.39 18.52
N GLU A 523 -2.66 28.01 17.72
CA GLU A 523 -4.00 27.72 18.23
C GLU A 523 -4.03 26.41 19.04
N ASN A 524 -3.09 25.51 18.75
CA ASN A 524 -2.97 24.19 19.37
C ASN A 524 -1.69 24.04 20.20
N ALA A 525 -1.23 25.16 20.78
CA ALA A 525 -0.09 25.22 21.70
C ALA A 525 -0.39 24.55 23.06
N THR A 526 0.65 24.27 23.84
CA THR A 526 0.57 23.68 25.19
C THR A 526 1.30 24.55 26.21
N SER A 527 1.14 24.26 27.51
CA SER A 527 1.92 24.91 28.57
C SER A 527 3.37 24.40 28.63
N SER A 528 4.25 25.17 29.26
CA SER A 528 5.68 24.87 29.35
C SER A 528 6.07 23.75 30.33
N ASP A 529 5.13 23.17 31.09
CA ASP A 529 5.34 22.06 32.02
C ASP A 529 5.35 20.69 31.32
N VAL A 530 6.13 20.59 30.24
CA VAL A 530 6.18 19.43 29.35
C VAL A 530 6.57 18.14 30.06
N GLU A 531 7.28 18.22 31.19
CA GLU A 531 7.70 17.06 31.99
C GLU A 531 6.54 16.33 32.67
N LYS A 532 5.41 17.02 32.89
CA LYS A 532 4.20 16.42 33.48
C LYS A 532 3.28 15.82 32.42
N GLN A 533 3.49 16.18 31.15
CA GLN A 533 2.59 15.82 30.07
C GLN A 533 2.80 14.36 29.69
N LEU A 534 1.73 13.59 29.67
CA LEU A 534 1.74 12.17 29.37
C LEU A 534 0.45 11.83 28.64
N VAL A 535 0.58 11.15 27.49
CA VAL A 535 -0.57 10.64 26.74
C VAL A 535 -0.41 9.13 26.63
N PRO A 536 -1.30 8.33 27.24
CA PRO A 536 -1.25 6.87 27.14
C PRO A 536 -1.30 6.39 25.67
N PRO A 537 -0.36 5.53 25.22
CA PRO A 537 -0.39 4.97 23.86
C PRO A 537 -1.68 4.20 23.58
N GLY A 538 -2.21 4.32 22.35
CA GLY A 538 -3.44 3.63 21.94
C GLY A 538 -4.73 4.26 22.46
N LYS A 539 -4.69 5.54 22.87
CA LYS A 539 -5.86 6.32 23.27
C LYS A 539 -6.13 7.45 22.28
N ALA A 540 -7.34 7.43 21.71
CA ALA A 540 -7.82 8.51 20.86
C ALA A 540 -8.45 9.63 21.71
N ARG A 541 -8.54 10.82 21.13
CA ARG A 541 -9.21 11.97 21.73
C ARG A 541 -10.43 12.36 20.90
N THR A 542 -11.59 12.46 21.53
CA THR A 542 -12.75 13.13 20.93
C THR A 542 -12.57 14.64 21.07
N VAL A 543 -12.12 15.30 20.01
CA VAL A 543 -11.85 16.76 20.00
C VAL A 543 -13.12 17.59 19.90
N ARG A 544 -14.18 17.04 19.32
CA ARG A 544 -15.51 17.65 19.26
C ARG A 544 -16.56 16.57 19.47
N GLN A 545 -17.50 16.80 20.38
CA GLN A 545 -18.64 15.91 20.58
C GLN A 545 -19.70 16.14 19.49
N GLY A 546 -20.38 15.06 19.10
CA GLY A 546 -21.51 15.13 18.18
C GLY A 546 -22.30 13.83 18.14
N GLU A 547 -23.42 13.86 17.41
CA GLU A 547 -24.39 12.75 17.38
C GLU A 547 -24.82 12.34 15.95
N ASP A 548 -24.52 13.14 14.93
CA ASP A 548 -25.03 12.90 13.56
C ASP A 548 -24.03 12.16 12.67
N ILE A 549 -22.73 12.45 12.79
CA ILE A 549 -21.65 11.88 11.98
C ILE A 549 -20.33 11.84 12.74
N THR A 550 -19.58 10.75 12.60
CA THR A 550 -18.24 10.58 13.14
C THR A 550 -17.19 10.87 12.07
N LEU A 551 -16.27 11.78 12.34
CA LEU A 551 -15.05 12.03 11.56
C LEU A 551 -13.85 11.49 12.34
N VAL A 552 -13.14 10.50 11.81
CA VAL A 552 -11.92 9.95 12.41
C VAL A 552 -10.71 10.39 11.60
N SER A 553 -9.71 10.95 12.27
CA SER A 553 -8.53 11.54 11.63
C SER A 553 -7.33 11.56 12.57
N TYR A 554 -6.19 12.02 12.09
CA TYR A 554 -4.94 12.23 12.82
C TYR A 554 -4.02 13.20 12.04
N GLY A 555 -2.97 13.69 12.70
CA GLY A 555 -2.00 14.61 12.10
C GLY A 555 -2.64 15.89 11.51
N ASN A 556 -2.21 16.30 10.31
CA ASN A 556 -2.66 17.58 9.70
C ASN A 556 -4.18 17.59 9.45
N THR A 557 -4.77 16.42 9.13
CA THR A 557 -6.16 16.33 8.68
C THR A 557 -7.19 16.61 9.78
N VAL A 558 -6.80 16.57 11.06
CA VAL A 558 -7.69 16.87 12.20
C VAL A 558 -8.23 18.31 12.11
N LYS A 559 -7.39 19.28 11.73
CA LYS A 559 -7.81 20.68 11.57
C LYS A 559 -8.84 20.83 10.45
N LEU A 560 -8.68 20.10 9.35
CA LEU A 560 -9.63 20.11 8.23
C LEU A 560 -10.97 19.48 8.63
N CYS A 561 -10.94 18.39 9.41
CA CYS A 561 -12.15 17.79 9.98
C CYS A 561 -12.89 18.77 10.91
N LEU A 562 -12.18 19.52 11.76
CA LEU A 562 -12.78 20.54 12.62
C LEU A 562 -13.41 21.69 11.81
N GLN A 563 -12.77 22.12 10.72
CA GLN A 563 -13.34 23.13 9.81
C GLN A 563 -14.64 22.63 9.16
N ALA A 564 -14.65 21.41 8.63
CA ALA A 564 -15.87 20.80 8.08
C ALA A 564 -16.97 20.66 9.15
N ALA A 565 -16.59 20.23 10.35
CA ALA A 565 -17.48 20.10 11.49
C ALA A 565 -18.09 21.45 11.91
N ALA A 566 -17.32 22.54 11.88
CA ALA A 566 -17.79 23.90 12.13
C ALA A 566 -18.75 24.40 11.04
N ALA A 567 -18.47 24.12 9.77
CA ALA A 567 -19.32 24.50 8.63
C ALA A 567 -20.68 23.78 8.63
N LEU A 568 -20.77 22.58 9.19
CA LEU A 568 -22.03 21.83 9.37
C LEU A 568 -22.91 22.38 10.50
N SER A 569 -22.31 23.02 11.51
CA SER A 569 -23.01 23.42 12.75
C SER A 569 -24.16 24.41 12.55
N PRO A 570 -24.04 25.46 11.69
CA PRO A 570 -25.13 26.41 11.45
C PRO A 570 -26.39 25.78 10.87
N GLN A 571 -26.26 24.62 10.21
CA GLN A 571 -27.37 23.86 9.64
C GLN A 571 -27.94 22.78 10.59
N GLY A 572 -27.51 22.80 11.85
CA GLY A 572 -28.00 21.90 12.90
C GLY A 572 -27.30 20.53 13.00
N ALA A 573 -26.35 20.22 12.11
CA ALA A 573 -25.61 18.96 12.15
C ALA A 573 -24.45 18.98 13.15
N GLN A 574 -24.40 17.97 14.03
CA GLN A 574 -23.37 17.79 15.03
C GLN A 574 -22.40 16.67 14.63
N ALA A 575 -21.26 17.05 14.06
CA ALA A 575 -20.17 16.13 13.74
C ALA A 575 -19.28 15.91 14.96
N GLU A 576 -19.18 14.63 15.38
CA GLU A 576 -18.18 14.15 16.32
C GLU A 576 -16.84 14.00 15.60
N VAL A 577 -15.77 14.54 16.17
CA VAL A 577 -14.43 14.47 15.58
C VAL A 577 -13.49 13.77 16.54
N ILE A 578 -12.84 12.71 16.05
CA ILE A 578 -11.90 11.87 16.79
C ILE A 578 -10.52 12.00 16.17
N ASP A 579 -9.56 12.36 17.01
CA ASP A 579 -8.13 12.37 16.72
C ASP A 579 -7.49 11.09 17.27
N LEU A 580 -6.95 10.22 16.40
CA LEU A 580 -6.38 8.94 16.80
C LEU A 580 -5.05 9.07 17.53
N ARG A 581 -4.19 10.04 17.14
CA ARG A 581 -2.86 10.38 17.69
C ARG A 581 -1.81 9.25 17.69
N THR A 582 -2.27 8.02 17.78
CA THR A 582 -1.58 6.74 17.86
C THR A 582 -2.24 5.85 16.82
N LEU A 583 -1.45 5.33 15.89
CA LEU A 583 -1.90 4.51 14.77
C LEU A 583 -1.64 3.03 15.01
N GLN A 584 -0.60 2.73 15.79
CA GLN A 584 -0.31 1.40 16.29
C GLN A 584 0.23 1.49 17.72
N PRO A 585 -0.46 0.93 18.72
CA PRO A 585 -1.88 0.53 18.67
C PRO A 585 -2.79 1.75 18.49
N TRP A 586 -4.00 1.57 17.94
CA TRP A 586 -5.03 2.61 17.84
C TRP A 586 -6.30 2.26 18.63
N ASP A 587 -7.06 3.28 19.04
CA ASP A 587 -8.21 3.14 19.95
C ASP A 587 -9.49 2.68 19.23
N LYS A 588 -9.57 1.39 18.96
CA LYS A 588 -10.74 0.73 18.35
C LYS A 588 -12.04 0.98 19.11
N LYS A 589 -11.98 1.07 20.44
CA LYS A 589 -13.16 1.18 21.32
C LYS A 589 -13.81 2.55 21.19
N THR A 590 -13.01 3.61 21.23
CA THR A 590 -13.51 4.99 21.11
C THR A 590 -14.17 5.22 19.74
N VAL A 591 -13.55 4.72 18.67
CA VAL A 591 -14.16 4.80 17.33
C VAL A 591 -15.44 3.99 17.25
N ALA A 592 -15.45 2.73 17.71
CA ALA A 592 -16.65 1.90 17.70
C ALA A 592 -17.81 2.53 18.47
N ALA A 593 -17.55 3.08 19.66
CA ALA A 593 -18.57 3.76 20.46
C ALA A 593 -19.16 5.00 19.74
N SER A 594 -18.33 5.75 19.03
CA SER A 594 -18.77 6.89 18.24
C SER A 594 -19.61 6.47 17.03
N VAL A 595 -19.18 5.44 16.30
CA VAL A 595 -19.94 4.92 15.15
C VAL A 595 -21.26 4.28 15.60
N GLU A 596 -21.27 3.59 16.74
CA GLU A 596 -22.49 3.09 17.40
C GLU A 596 -23.44 4.22 17.77
N LYS A 597 -22.92 5.40 18.11
CA LYS A 597 -23.73 6.58 18.40
C LYS A 597 -24.28 7.25 17.14
N THR A 598 -23.42 7.54 16.15
CA THR A 598 -23.76 8.38 15.00
C THR A 598 -24.36 7.60 13.81
N GLY A 599 -23.98 6.33 13.64
CA GLY A 599 -24.35 5.51 12.48
C GLY A 599 -23.73 5.96 11.16
N ARG A 600 -22.75 6.87 11.18
CA ARG A 600 -22.10 7.44 9.99
C ARG A 600 -20.62 7.70 10.29
N LEU A 601 -19.73 7.17 9.46
CA LEU A 601 -18.28 7.27 9.62
C LEU A 601 -17.59 7.85 8.38
N VAL A 602 -16.81 8.92 8.55
CA VAL A 602 -15.82 9.36 7.56
C VAL A 602 -14.43 9.18 8.17
N VAL A 603 -13.55 8.45 7.49
CA VAL A 603 -12.13 8.35 7.87
C VAL A 603 -11.30 9.24 6.96
N VAL A 604 -10.46 10.10 7.54
CA VAL A 604 -9.65 11.09 6.80
C VAL A 604 -8.17 10.91 7.13
N HIS A 605 -7.32 10.71 6.12
CA HIS A 605 -5.86 10.58 6.29
C HIS A 605 -5.05 10.95 5.04
N GLU A 606 -3.76 11.24 5.21
CA GLU A 606 -2.87 11.72 4.14
C GLU A 606 -2.21 10.62 3.30
N ASP A 607 -2.07 9.40 3.83
CA ASP A 607 -1.51 8.28 3.03
C ASP A 607 -2.45 7.87 1.89
N ASN A 608 -1.96 6.94 1.05
CA ASN A 608 -2.70 6.33 -0.04
C ASN A 608 -4.07 5.81 0.38
N GLU A 609 -5.06 6.03 -0.49
CA GLU A 609 -6.38 5.45 -0.33
C GLU A 609 -6.33 3.91 -0.30
N SER A 610 -5.55 3.29 -1.19
CA SER A 610 -5.31 1.85 -1.16
C SER A 610 -4.33 1.47 -0.06
N ALA A 611 -4.70 0.47 0.74
CA ALA A 611 -3.91 -0.05 1.87
C ALA A 611 -3.52 0.99 2.95
N GLY A 612 -4.08 2.20 2.94
CA GLY A 612 -3.95 3.16 4.03
C GLY A 612 -4.77 2.80 5.28
N MET A 613 -4.54 3.53 6.38
CA MET A 613 -5.21 3.34 7.67
C MET A 613 -6.75 3.36 7.58
N GLY A 614 -7.32 4.08 6.62
CA GLY A 614 -8.76 4.07 6.39
C GLY A 614 -9.32 2.67 6.13
N SER A 615 -8.55 1.78 5.50
CA SER A 615 -8.99 0.40 5.23
C SER A 615 -9.09 -0.43 6.51
N GLU A 616 -8.07 -0.34 7.38
CA GLU A 616 -8.03 -1.03 8.68
C GLU A 616 -9.16 -0.54 9.58
N ILE A 617 -9.31 0.78 9.73
CA ILE A 617 -10.35 1.36 10.60
C ILE A 617 -11.74 0.91 10.17
N ILE A 618 -12.05 0.99 8.87
CA ILE A 618 -13.36 0.59 8.35
C ILE A 618 -13.61 -0.90 8.54
N THR A 619 -12.61 -1.74 8.27
CA THR A 619 -12.75 -3.20 8.41
C THR A 619 -13.03 -3.57 9.86
N VAL A 620 -12.26 -3.03 10.80
CA VAL A 620 -12.50 -3.26 12.23
C VAL A 620 -13.88 -2.75 12.65
N MET A 621 -14.32 -1.59 12.16
CA MET A 621 -15.68 -1.10 12.45
C MET A 621 -16.76 -2.03 11.87
N ALA A 622 -16.57 -2.55 10.65
CA ALA A 622 -17.50 -3.50 10.05
C ALA A 622 -17.59 -4.83 10.81
N GLU A 623 -16.51 -5.25 11.49
CA GLU A 623 -16.46 -6.46 12.31
C GLU A 623 -16.98 -6.26 13.74
N THR A 624 -16.90 -5.04 14.28
CA THR A 624 -17.13 -4.77 15.71
C THR A 624 -18.40 -3.99 16.01
N VAL A 625 -18.83 -3.11 15.10
CA VAL A 625 -20.05 -2.31 15.26
C VAL A 625 -21.27 -3.18 14.93
N THR A 626 -22.23 -3.19 15.85
CA THR A 626 -23.43 -4.03 15.77
C THR A 626 -24.57 -3.36 15.00
N ARG A 627 -24.64 -2.03 15.02
CA ARG A 627 -25.62 -1.30 14.21
C ARG A 627 -25.14 -1.15 12.75
N PRO A 628 -26.07 -1.17 11.79
CA PRO A 628 -25.77 -0.72 10.43
C PRO A 628 -25.30 0.74 10.43
N PHE A 629 -24.20 1.02 9.73
CA PHE A 629 -23.65 2.36 9.58
C PHE A 629 -23.24 2.65 8.14
N ARG A 630 -23.23 3.94 7.75
CA ARG A 630 -22.69 4.39 6.46
C ARG A 630 -21.23 4.76 6.64
N VAL A 631 -20.42 4.53 5.61
CA VAL A 631 -19.00 4.82 5.66
C VAL A 631 -18.44 5.42 4.37
N ARG A 632 -17.49 6.34 4.51
CA ARG A 632 -16.65 6.91 3.45
C ARG A 632 -15.21 7.09 3.95
N ARG A 633 -14.28 7.20 2.99
CA ARG A 633 -12.91 7.65 3.24
C ARG A 633 -12.66 8.92 2.45
N VAL A 634 -11.83 9.80 3.00
CA VAL A 634 -11.23 10.93 2.28
C VAL A 634 -9.73 10.82 2.48
N ALA A 635 -9.06 10.27 1.48
CA ALA A 635 -7.62 10.01 1.50
C ALA A 635 -6.94 10.63 0.28
N ARG A 636 -5.60 10.62 0.28
CA ARG A 636 -4.84 10.93 -0.93
C ARG A 636 -5.17 9.85 -1.98
N ALA A 637 -5.46 10.27 -3.21
CA ALA A 637 -5.59 9.31 -4.32
C ALA A 637 -4.30 8.49 -4.48
N ASP A 638 -4.38 7.31 -5.10
CA ASP A 638 -3.23 6.41 -5.33
C ASP A 638 -2.27 6.97 -6.40
N THR A 639 -1.65 8.09 -6.07
CA THR A 639 -0.74 8.90 -6.88
C THR A 639 0.22 9.65 -5.98
N TYR A 640 1.22 10.29 -6.58
CA TYR A 640 2.18 11.12 -5.86
C TYR A 640 1.66 12.54 -5.62
N VAL A 641 2.17 13.22 -4.59
CA VAL A 641 1.83 14.63 -4.35
C VAL A 641 2.50 15.51 -5.41
N PRO A 642 1.74 16.21 -6.27
CA PRO A 642 2.31 17.06 -7.30
C PRO A 642 2.89 18.35 -6.72
N CYS A 643 3.89 18.95 -7.37
CA CYS A 643 4.42 20.26 -6.94
C CYS A 643 3.44 21.42 -7.21
N ASN A 644 2.54 21.26 -8.19
CA ASN A 644 1.49 22.24 -8.44
C ASN A 644 0.49 22.22 -7.28
N PHE A 645 0.42 23.33 -6.53
CA PHE A 645 -0.33 23.37 -5.27
C PHE A 645 -1.84 23.18 -5.46
N ALA A 646 -2.42 23.65 -6.57
CA ALA A 646 -3.84 23.42 -6.86
C ALA A 646 -4.13 21.94 -7.06
N ASN A 647 -3.30 21.26 -7.87
CA ASN A 647 -3.41 19.81 -8.05
C ASN A 647 -3.13 19.04 -6.75
N GLN A 648 -2.22 19.54 -5.92
CA GLN A 648 -1.90 18.97 -4.61
C GLN A 648 -3.11 19.00 -3.67
N LEU A 649 -3.86 20.12 -3.63
CA LEU A 649 -5.09 20.24 -2.85
C LEU A 649 -6.22 19.32 -3.37
N GLU A 650 -6.29 19.10 -4.68
CA GLU A 650 -7.27 18.17 -5.26
C GLU A 650 -6.92 16.70 -4.96
N VAL A 651 -5.62 16.36 -4.97
CA VAL A 651 -5.13 15.00 -4.71
C VAL A 651 -5.18 14.64 -3.22
N LEU A 652 -4.77 15.54 -2.33
CA LEU A 652 -4.80 15.35 -0.88
C LEU A 652 -6.23 15.50 -0.32
N PRO A 653 -6.50 15.00 0.90
CA PRO A 653 -7.71 15.39 1.62
C PRO A 653 -7.76 16.91 1.79
N SER A 654 -8.89 17.54 1.47
CA SER A 654 -9.05 19.00 1.59
C SER A 654 -10.29 19.34 2.41
N TYR A 655 -10.35 20.56 2.94
CA TYR A 655 -11.54 21.01 3.68
C TYR A 655 -12.79 20.87 2.81
N LYS A 656 -12.70 21.25 1.53
CA LYS A 656 -13.77 21.10 0.56
C LYS A 656 -14.24 19.65 0.43
N ARG A 657 -13.33 18.72 0.14
CA ARG A 657 -13.66 17.29 -0.08
C ARG A 657 -14.25 16.65 1.18
N ILE A 658 -13.73 16.99 2.37
CA ILE A 658 -14.25 16.47 3.64
C ILE A 658 -15.66 16.98 3.90
N LEU A 659 -15.92 18.28 3.70
CA LEU A 659 -17.24 18.87 3.89
C LEU A 659 -18.26 18.29 2.89
N GLU A 660 -17.90 18.23 1.61
CA GLU A 660 -18.74 17.63 0.55
C GLU A 660 -19.12 16.19 0.89
N THR A 661 -18.15 15.38 1.32
CA THR A 661 -18.37 13.99 1.73
C THR A 661 -19.29 13.90 2.95
N ALA A 662 -19.07 14.73 3.97
CA ALA A 662 -19.88 14.73 5.18
C ALA A 662 -21.34 15.16 4.90
N VAL A 663 -21.53 16.19 4.06
CA VAL A 663 -22.85 16.66 3.60
C VAL A 663 -23.57 15.56 2.80
N GLU A 664 -22.87 14.86 1.89
CA GLU A 664 -23.43 13.70 1.16
C GLU A 664 -23.88 12.60 2.14
N MET A 665 -23.06 12.29 3.15
CA MET A 665 -23.39 11.27 4.14
C MET A 665 -24.59 11.64 5.03
N LEU A 666 -24.80 12.94 5.23
CA LEU A 666 -25.98 13.50 5.90
C LEU A 666 -27.17 13.72 4.93
N GLY A 667 -27.01 13.40 3.64
CA GLY A 667 -28.07 13.46 2.64
C GLY A 667 -28.43 14.85 2.12
N GLY A 668 -27.56 15.85 2.34
CA GLY A 668 -27.76 17.22 1.88
C GLY A 668 -26.96 17.58 0.63
N GLN A 669 -26.89 18.87 0.34
CA GLN A 669 -26.14 19.45 -0.79
C GLN A 669 -25.29 20.64 -0.33
N VAL A 670 -24.18 20.90 -1.03
CA VAL A 670 -23.32 22.06 -0.80
C VAL A 670 -23.04 22.78 -2.12
N VAL A 671 -23.18 24.11 -2.12
CA VAL A 671 -22.83 24.99 -3.23
C VAL A 671 -21.78 25.99 -2.73
N TRP A 672 -20.71 26.19 -3.50
CA TRP A 672 -19.62 27.10 -3.13
C TRP A 672 -19.80 28.47 -3.77
N LYS A 673 -19.83 29.53 -2.95
CA LYS A 673 -19.82 30.91 -3.41
C LYS A 673 -18.38 31.41 -3.50
N LEU A 674 -17.89 31.59 -4.73
CA LEU A 674 -16.53 32.05 -4.99
C LEU A 674 -16.30 33.48 -4.47
N PRO A 675 -15.08 33.81 -4.00
CA PRO A 675 -14.72 35.17 -3.65
C PRO A 675 -14.72 36.09 -4.90
N PRO A 676 -14.96 37.41 -4.73
CA PRO A 676 -14.80 38.38 -5.82
C PRO A 676 -13.36 38.38 -6.35
N THR A 677 -13.18 38.41 -7.67
CA THR A 677 -11.87 38.57 -8.32
C THR A 677 -11.29 39.96 -8.03
N ALA A 678 -9.97 40.06 -7.90
CA ALA A 678 -9.26 41.30 -7.51
C ALA A 678 -9.54 42.50 -8.43
N GLN A 679 -9.51 43.71 -7.86
CA GLN A 679 -9.77 44.99 -8.54
C GLN A 679 -8.77 45.27 -9.68
N GLU A 680 -9.31 45.71 -10.84
CA GLU A 680 -8.54 46.08 -12.03
C GLU A 680 -7.52 47.21 -11.73
N GLY A 681 -6.26 47.02 -12.19
CA GLY A 681 -5.25 48.09 -12.30
C GLY A 681 -4.11 48.11 -11.27
N TYR A 682 -4.12 47.23 -10.25
CA TYR A 682 -3.10 47.23 -9.19
C TYR A 682 -2.56 45.85 -8.85
N PHE A 683 -1.26 45.76 -8.54
CA PHE A 683 -0.58 44.56 -8.05
C PHE A 683 0.03 44.80 -6.67
N LEU A 684 -0.28 43.93 -5.71
CA LEU A 684 0.29 43.97 -4.36
C LEU A 684 1.50 43.03 -4.28
N VAL A 685 2.69 43.58 -4.09
CA VAL A 685 3.90 42.83 -3.78
C VAL A 685 3.84 42.42 -2.31
N GLU A 686 4.06 41.14 -2.05
CA GLU A 686 4.01 40.55 -0.71
C GLU A 686 5.41 40.16 -0.23
N ALA A 687 5.59 40.12 1.10
CA ALA A 687 6.80 39.63 1.73
C ALA A 687 7.04 38.15 1.39
N ILE A 688 8.26 37.81 0.96
CA ILE A 688 8.69 36.43 0.63
C ILE A 688 9.81 35.98 1.56
N GLY A 689 9.84 34.68 1.88
CA GLY A 689 10.89 34.05 2.68
C GLY A 689 12.02 33.46 1.84
N SER A 690 13.13 33.11 2.49
CA SER A 690 14.27 32.39 1.89
C SER A 690 14.01 30.89 1.73
N SER A 691 13.09 30.36 2.53
CA SER A 691 12.69 28.96 2.58
C SER A 691 11.18 28.84 2.84
N PRO A 692 10.52 27.74 2.41
CA PRO A 692 9.13 27.46 2.79
C PRO A 692 8.89 27.31 4.31
N SER A 693 9.95 27.33 5.13
CA SER A 693 9.88 27.35 6.59
C SER A 693 9.66 28.74 7.19
N ASP A 694 9.92 29.81 6.44
CA ASP A 694 9.97 31.16 6.99
C ASP A 694 8.56 31.75 7.14
N GLU A 695 8.16 32.10 8.36
CA GLU A 695 6.84 32.69 8.66
C GLU A 695 6.85 34.21 8.65
N SER A 696 8.01 34.81 8.93
CA SER A 696 8.21 36.26 8.96
C SER A 696 9.56 36.64 8.40
N VAL A 697 9.62 37.84 7.85
CA VAL A 697 10.83 38.46 7.33
C VAL A 697 10.88 39.91 7.78
N THR A 698 12.09 40.42 7.98
CA THR A 698 12.31 41.83 8.29
C THR A 698 12.65 42.56 7.00
N VAL A 699 11.99 43.69 6.74
CA VAL A 699 12.36 44.53 5.60
C VAL A 699 13.66 45.24 5.94
N ALA A 700 14.80 44.77 5.40
CA ALA A 700 16.10 45.31 5.74
C ALA A 700 16.31 46.70 5.13
N ARG A 701 15.95 46.87 3.85
CA ARG A 701 15.93 48.18 3.16
C ARG A 701 15.11 48.15 1.87
N TRP A 702 14.65 49.32 1.45
CA TRP A 702 14.03 49.55 0.14
C TRP A 702 15.02 50.20 -0.83
N LEU A 703 15.03 49.74 -2.07
CA LEU A 703 15.84 50.32 -3.15
C LEU A 703 15.03 51.22 -4.09
N VAL A 704 13.72 51.32 -3.84
CA VAL A 704 12.75 52.10 -4.63
C VAL A 704 11.93 53.04 -3.73
N ARG A 705 11.27 54.03 -4.35
CA ARG A 705 10.42 55.02 -3.69
C ARG A 705 9.06 55.15 -4.41
N PRO A 706 8.00 55.59 -3.72
CA PRO A 706 6.75 55.95 -4.38
C PRO A 706 6.98 56.96 -5.51
N GLY A 707 6.45 56.66 -6.70
CA GLY A 707 6.65 57.41 -7.94
C GLY A 707 7.70 56.82 -8.90
N ASP A 708 8.49 55.83 -8.47
CA ASP A 708 9.47 55.18 -9.33
C ASP A 708 8.78 54.22 -10.33
N THR A 709 9.29 54.20 -11.57
CA THR A 709 8.88 53.21 -12.58
C THR A 709 9.87 52.06 -12.56
N ILE A 710 9.37 50.83 -12.40
CA ILE A 710 10.17 49.61 -12.29
C ILE A 710 9.79 48.59 -13.36
N THR A 711 10.73 47.73 -13.73
CA THR A 711 10.55 46.61 -14.66
C THR A 711 10.49 45.30 -13.89
N GLU A 712 9.77 44.30 -14.41
CA GLU A 712 9.80 42.94 -13.90
C GLU A 712 11.26 42.43 -13.78
N GLY A 713 11.61 41.87 -12.61
CA GLY A 713 12.95 41.38 -12.27
C GLY A 713 13.88 42.40 -11.61
N ASP A 714 13.52 43.69 -11.58
CA ASP A 714 14.32 44.73 -10.91
C ASP A 714 14.44 44.45 -9.42
N HIS A 715 15.62 44.68 -8.85
CA HIS A 715 15.84 44.53 -7.40
C HIS A 715 15.24 45.74 -6.68
N ILE A 716 14.17 45.52 -5.90
CA ILE A 716 13.38 46.60 -5.29
C ILE A 716 13.60 46.75 -3.79
N GLY A 717 14.16 45.75 -3.11
CA GLY A 717 14.50 45.81 -1.69
C GLY A 717 15.16 44.53 -1.19
N ASP A 718 15.68 44.55 0.02
CA ASP A 718 16.26 43.38 0.68
C ASP A 718 15.38 42.95 1.85
N LEU A 719 15.05 41.66 1.94
CA LEU A 719 14.35 41.06 3.07
C LEU A 719 15.32 40.18 3.85
N GLU A 720 15.26 40.22 5.17
CA GLU A 720 16.06 39.37 6.05
C GLU A 720 15.16 38.29 6.65
N ALA A 721 15.40 37.05 6.27
CA ALA A 721 14.72 35.87 6.82
C ALA A 721 15.65 35.12 7.77
N ASP A 722 15.10 34.20 8.58
CA ASP A 722 15.84 33.47 9.62
C ASP A 722 17.06 32.69 9.09
N LYS A 723 17.05 32.30 7.80
CA LYS A 723 18.08 31.44 7.19
C LYS A 723 19.02 32.18 6.23
N ALA A 724 18.57 33.28 5.61
CA ALA A 724 19.35 34.07 4.66
C ALA A 724 18.70 35.43 4.38
N ALA A 725 19.49 36.38 3.87
CA ALA A 725 18.96 37.56 3.19
C ALA A 725 18.39 37.17 1.82
N VAL A 726 17.28 37.79 1.44
CA VAL A 726 16.54 37.54 0.21
C VAL A 726 16.43 38.83 -0.59
N ASP A 727 16.97 38.83 -1.80
CA ASP A 727 16.78 39.89 -2.78
C ASP A 727 15.31 39.93 -3.22
N LEU A 728 14.55 40.96 -2.83
CA LEU A 728 13.17 41.15 -3.27
C LEU A 728 13.17 41.78 -4.67
N ARG A 729 12.75 41.00 -5.66
CA ARG A 729 12.64 41.46 -7.05
C ARG A 729 11.20 41.80 -7.44
N SER A 730 11.03 42.77 -8.33
CA SER A 730 9.71 43.17 -8.81
C SER A 730 9.05 42.04 -9.62
N PRO A 731 7.84 41.60 -9.27
CA PRO A 731 7.11 40.57 -10.00
C PRO A 731 6.36 41.10 -11.23
N ALA A 732 6.32 42.43 -11.43
CA ALA A 732 5.63 43.05 -12.56
C ALA A 732 6.26 44.41 -12.90
N SER A 733 6.12 44.84 -14.15
CA SER A 733 6.48 46.20 -14.57
C SER A 733 5.35 47.18 -14.21
N GLY A 734 5.68 48.34 -13.62
CA GLY A 734 4.65 49.30 -13.20
C GLY A 734 5.21 50.50 -12.45
N LEU A 735 4.29 51.34 -11.95
CA LEU A 735 4.62 52.49 -11.10
C LEU A 735 4.47 52.08 -9.63
N VAL A 736 5.50 52.31 -8.81
CA VAL A 736 5.41 52.18 -7.35
C VAL A 736 4.47 53.24 -6.83
N GLU A 737 3.26 52.86 -6.41
CA GLU A 737 2.26 53.80 -5.89
C GLU A 737 2.51 54.08 -4.41
N GLU A 738 2.76 53.03 -3.63
CA GLU A 738 2.88 53.13 -2.18
C GLU A 738 3.76 52.01 -1.62
N ILE A 739 4.61 52.34 -0.64
CA ILE A 739 5.31 51.36 0.19
C ILE A 739 4.50 51.22 1.49
N LEU A 740 3.98 50.03 1.74
CA LEU A 740 3.03 49.75 2.82
C LEU A 740 3.73 49.45 4.15
N VAL A 741 5.01 49.08 4.10
CA VAL A 741 5.79 48.61 5.26
C VAL A 741 7.15 49.35 5.31
N PRO A 742 7.50 50.03 6.41
CA PRO A 742 8.75 50.76 6.54
C PRO A 742 9.96 49.82 6.73
N GLU A 743 11.16 50.34 6.47
CA GLU A 743 12.42 49.63 6.77
C GLU A 743 12.54 49.30 8.27
N GLY A 744 13.10 48.14 8.58
CA GLY A 744 13.23 47.60 9.94
C GLY A 744 11.96 46.93 10.49
N ALA A 745 10.84 46.95 9.77
CA ALA A 745 9.62 46.29 10.21
C ALA A 745 9.65 44.79 9.90
N MET A 746 9.32 43.97 10.91
CA MET A 746 9.11 42.54 10.78
C MET A 746 7.66 42.25 10.38
N VAL A 747 7.48 41.52 9.29
CA VAL A 747 6.17 41.19 8.71
C VAL A 747 6.06 39.72 8.38
N LYS A 748 4.84 39.19 8.37
CA LYS A 748 4.60 37.79 7.98
C LYS A 748 4.80 37.60 6.48
N VAL A 749 5.36 36.47 6.08
CA VAL A 749 5.40 36.07 4.66
C VAL A 749 3.97 36.04 4.11
N GLY A 750 3.76 36.65 2.93
CA GLY A 750 2.45 36.89 2.32
C GLY A 750 1.76 38.20 2.71
N THR A 751 2.34 39.00 3.62
CA THR A 751 1.81 40.36 3.92
C THR A 751 2.11 41.29 2.75
N SER A 752 1.15 42.10 2.30
CA SER A 752 1.38 43.11 1.27
C SER A 752 2.32 44.20 1.79
N ILE A 753 3.46 44.37 1.14
CA ILE A 753 4.54 45.29 1.55
C ILE A 753 4.71 46.47 0.60
N LEU A 754 4.30 46.34 -0.66
CA LEU A 754 4.41 47.39 -1.67
C LEU A 754 3.25 47.28 -2.68
N ARG A 755 2.69 48.42 -3.08
CA ARG A 755 1.59 48.53 -4.06
C ARG A 755 2.09 49.09 -5.40
N LEU A 756 1.91 48.32 -6.47
CA LEU A 756 2.24 48.68 -7.84
C LEU A 756 0.98 49.01 -8.63
N ARG A 757 1.02 50.08 -9.42
CA ARG A 757 0.03 50.37 -10.45
C ARG A 757 0.52 49.79 -11.77
N ILE A 758 -0.26 48.87 -12.35
CA ILE A 758 0.05 48.15 -13.58
C ILE A 758 -0.85 48.63 -14.73
N GLY A 759 -0.44 48.41 -15.98
CA GLY A 759 -1.23 48.82 -17.15
C GLY A 759 -2.52 48.01 -17.31
N GLU A 760 -3.58 48.62 -17.84
CA GLU A 760 -4.83 47.92 -18.18
C GLU A 760 -4.53 46.71 -19.08
N GLY A 761 -4.97 45.50 -18.67
CA GLY A 761 -4.76 44.25 -19.40
C GLY A 761 -3.56 43.40 -18.99
N GLN A 762 -2.74 43.81 -18.01
CA GLN A 762 -1.75 42.92 -17.40
C GLN A 762 -2.37 42.05 -16.29
N GLU A 763 -2.59 40.77 -16.56
CA GLU A 763 -2.88 39.77 -15.52
C GLU A 763 -1.57 39.19 -14.99
N VAL A 764 -1.28 39.42 -13.71
CA VAL A 764 -0.18 38.75 -13.01
C VAL A 764 -0.79 37.65 -12.13
N SER A 765 -0.71 36.41 -12.60
CA SER A 765 -1.23 35.25 -11.87
C SER A 765 -0.29 34.91 -10.70
N LYS A 766 -0.78 34.99 -9.47
CA LYS A 766 -0.05 34.49 -8.29
C LYS A 766 -0.25 32.97 -8.14
N PRO A 767 0.80 32.21 -7.78
CA PRO A 767 0.65 30.81 -7.43
C PRO A 767 -0.25 30.67 -6.20
N LEU A 768 -1.15 29.69 -6.23
CA LEU A 768 -1.98 29.34 -5.10
C LEU A 768 -1.10 28.82 -3.95
N THR A 769 -1.28 29.35 -2.74
CA THR A 769 -0.50 28.96 -1.54
C THR A 769 -1.38 28.49 -0.38
N LYS A 770 -2.71 28.62 -0.49
CA LYS A 770 -3.69 28.12 0.47
C LYS A 770 -4.97 27.69 -0.25
N GLU A 771 -5.70 26.75 0.32
CA GLU A 771 -7.04 26.40 -0.16
C GLU A 771 -7.98 27.61 0.02
N ASN A 772 -8.77 27.94 -0.99
CA ASN A 772 -9.80 28.97 -0.92
C ASN A 772 -11.03 28.55 -1.75
N PRO A 773 -11.84 27.61 -1.24
CA PRO A 773 -12.96 27.07 -1.99
C PRO A 773 -14.17 28.01 -2.03
N GLY A 774 -14.15 29.13 -1.29
CA GLY A 774 -15.26 30.06 -1.13
C GLY A 774 -16.11 29.77 0.11
N GLU A 775 -17.25 30.47 0.22
CA GLU A 775 -18.22 30.26 1.31
C GLU A 775 -19.14 29.07 0.98
N PRO A 776 -19.27 28.05 1.86
CA PRO A 776 -20.15 26.92 1.62
C PRO A 776 -21.60 27.25 1.97
N LEU A 777 -22.51 27.01 1.04
CA LEU A 777 -23.96 27.07 1.24
C LEU A 777 -24.49 25.64 1.35
N VAL A 778 -24.69 25.17 2.59
CA VAL A 778 -25.16 23.81 2.89
C VAL A 778 -26.68 23.80 3.07
N SER A 779 -27.38 22.85 2.44
CA SER A 779 -28.83 22.68 2.56
C SER A 779 -29.24 21.20 2.69
N ASP A 780 -30.50 20.97 3.09
CA ASP A 780 -31.19 19.68 3.05
C ASP A 780 -30.57 18.53 3.89
N LEU A 781 -29.94 18.87 5.03
CA LEU A 781 -29.36 17.87 5.94
C LEU A 781 -30.45 17.01 6.62
N ARG A 782 -30.21 15.70 6.71
CA ARG A 782 -31.06 14.74 7.45
C ARG A 782 -30.40 14.36 8.78
N LEU A 783 -30.89 14.96 9.87
CA LEU A 783 -30.38 14.83 11.23
C LEU A 783 -31.03 13.65 11.99
N GLY A 784 -30.28 12.98 12.87
CA GLY A 784 -30.76 11.88 13.71
C GLY A 784 -30.11 10.50 13.45
N PRO A 785 -30.30 9.53 14.38
CA PRO A 785 -29.68 8.20 14.31
C PRO A 785 -30.24 7.40 13.12
N ALA A 786 -29.34 6.87 12.28
CA ALA A 786 -29.71 6.04 11.15
C ALA A 786 -30.55 4.81 11.58
N THR A 787 -31.87 4.84 11.32
CA THR A 787 -32.79 3.69 11.49
C THR A 787 -32.69 2.76 10.29
N GLN A 788 -32.11 1.57 10.49
CA GLN A 788 -31.81 0.52 9.48
C GLN A 788 -31.06 1.05 8.23
N PRO A 789 -30.26 0.22 7.53
CA PRO A 789 -29.60 0.67 6.33
C PRO A 789 -30.67 0.76 5.25
N ALA A 790 -31.23 1.96 5.05
CA ALA A 790 -31.73 2.33 3.75
C ALA A 790 -30.56 2.10 2.76
N PRO A 791 -30.76 1.35 1.67
CA PRO A 791 -29.71 1.14 0.68
C PRO A 791 -29.12 2.50 0.30
N LEU A 792 -27.78 2.57 0.28
CA LEU A 792 -26.99 3.77 0.02
C LEU A 792 -27.69 4.74 -0.94
N ALA A 793 -28.28 5.79 -0.37
CA ALA A 793 -28.61 7.00 -1.10
C ALA A 793 -27.29 7.74 -1.36
N SER A 794 -26.65 7.36 -2.45
CA SER A 794 -26.12 8.34 -3.39
C SER A 794 -27.25 9.29 -3.83
N SER A 795 -26.97 10.35 -4.58
CA SER A 795 -27.97 11.33 -5.06
C SER A 795 -29.01 10.75 -6.03
N HIS A 796 -29.42 9.50 -5.86
CA HIS A 796 -30.34 8.77 -6.70
C HIS A 796 -31.61 8.68 -5.88
N ASP A 797 -32.64 9.35 -6.34
CA ASP A 797 -33.99 8.89 -6.12
C ASP A 797 -34.04 7.40 -6.49
N PRO A 798 -34.15 6.46 -5.54
CA PRO A 798 -34.36 5.05 -5.87
C PRO A 798 -35.75 4.87 -6.50
N GLY A 799 -36.63 5.86 -6.35
CA GLY A 799 -37.91 5.99 -7.03
C GLY A 799 -37.83 6.71 -8.37
N GLY A 800 -36.62 7.05 -8.86
CA GLY A 800 -36.40 7.66 -10.17
C GLY A 800 -36.95 6.72 -11.23
N GLN A 801 -38.17 6.99 -11.67
CA GLN A 801 -38.86 6.18 -12.66
C GLN A 801 -38.02 6.19 -13.92
N VAL A 802 -37.54 5.03 -14.34
CA VAL A 802 -36.95 4.84 -15.66
C VAL A 802 -38.06 4.32 -16.55
N GLY A 803 -38.20 4.90 -17.73
CA GLY A 803 -39.17 4.44 -18.68
C GLY A 803 -38.61 4.35 -20.08
N ILE A 804 -39.18 3.45 -20.87
CA ILE A 804 -38.99 3.36 -22.30
C ILE A 804 -40.02 4.31 -22.93
N GLN A 805 -39.53 5.30 -23.66
CA GLN A 805 -40.36 6.25 -24.40
C GLN A 805 -40.79 5.67 -25.76
N ALA A 806 -39.87 5.00 -26.47
CA ALA A 806 -40.15 4.40 -27.77
C ALA A 806 -39.17 3.25 -28.08
N VAL A 807 -39.61 2.33 -28.93
CA VAL A 807 -38.81 1.22 -29.46
C VAL A 807 -39.03 1.15 -30.95
N ALA A 808 -37.96 0.98 -31.72
CA ALA A 808 -38.03 0.79 -33.16
C ALA A 808 -37.07 -0.31 -33.61
N SER A 809 -37.45 -1.09 -34.62
CA SER A 809 -36.59 -2.11 -35.21
C SER A 809 -36.43 -1.97 -36.73
N VAL A 810 -35.35 -2.60 -37.20
CA VAL A 810 -35.05 -2.86 -38.61
C VAL A 810 -34.54 -4.30 -38.72
N LYS A 811 -35.24 -5.12 -39.52
CA LYS A 811 -34.88 -6.51 -39.82
C LYS A 811 -34.09 -6.57 -41.13
N GLY A 812 -33.29 -7.60 -41.34
CA GLY A 812 -32.69 -7.87 -42.67
C GLY A 812 -33.77 -7.98 -43.75
N SER A 813 -33.52 -7.42 -44.93
CA SER A 813 -34.56 -7.29 -45.96
C SER A 813 -34.87 -8.58 -46.73
N ARG A 814 -34.02 -9.61 -46.63
CA ARG A 814 -34.21 -10.90 -47.29
C ARG A 814 -34.88 -11.89 -46.34
N VAL A 815 -36.12 -12.28 -46.62
CA VAL A 815 -36.83 -13.29 -45.83
C VAL A 815 -36.48 -14.70 -46.33
N VAL A 816 -35.80 -15.48 -45.50
CA VAL A 816 -35.38 -16.86 -45.77
C VAL A 816 -36.38 -17.83 -45.15
N THR A 817 -36.88 -18.77 -45.96
CA THR A 817 -37.89 -19.76 -45.53
C THR A 817 -37.25 -21.10 -45.16
N ASN A 818 -37.97 -21.96 -44.43
CA ASN A 818 -37.52 -23.34 -44.20
C ASN A 818 -37.30 -24.13 -45.49
N LEU A 819 -38.05 -23.86 -46.57
CA LEU A 819 -37.86 -24.50 -47.88
C LEU A 819 -36.51 -24.12 -48.49
N GLU A 820 -36.09 -22.89 -48.31
CA GLU A 820 -34.78 -22.44 -48.77
C GLU A 820 -33.66 -23.10 -47.95
N ILE A 821 -33.89 -23.30 -46.66
CA ILE A 821 -32.92 -23.91 -45.76
C ILE A 821 -32.81 -25.41 -46.01
N SER A 822 -33.92 -26.11 -46.24
CA SER A 822 -33.89 -27.53 -46.62
C SER A 822 -33.20 -27.76 -47.98
N ARG A 823 -33.30 -26.81 -48.91
CA ARG A 823 -32.54 -26.86 -50.17
C ARG A 823 -31.04 -26.70 -49.96
N MET A 824 -30.63 -25.90 -48.98
CA MET A 824 -29.23 -25.69 -48.63
C MET A 824 -28.69 -26.80 -47.70
N CYS A 825 -29.58 -27.51 -46.99
CA CYS A 825 -29.32 -28.56 -46.01
C CYS A 825 -30.21 -29.79 -46.30
N PRO A 826 -29.86 -30.66 -47.28
CA PRO A 826 -30.77 -31.70 -47.80
C PRO A 826 -31.20 -32.77 -46.80
N GLU A 827 -30.54 -32.87 -45.63
CA GLU A 827 -30.86 -33.84 -44.58
C GLU A 827 -32.05 -33.45 -43.69
N TRP A 828 -32.58 -32.22 -43.82
CA TRP A 828 -33.74 -31.76 -43.04
C TRP A 828 -34.90 -31.36 -43.94
N GLU A 829 -36.05 -32.00 -43.75
CA GLU A 829 -37.29 -31.55 -44.36
C GLU A 829 -37.82 -30.28 -43.66
N THR A 830 -38.62 -29.49 -44.37
CA THR A 830 -39.16 -28.22 -43.84
C THR A 830 -39.97 -28.42 -42.56
N GLU A 831 -40.66 -29.56 -42.44
CA GLU A 831 -41.43 -29.96 -41.26
C GLU A 831 -40.53 -30.29 -40.06
N ASP A 832 -39.36 -30.90 -40.30
CA ASP A 832 -38.40 -31.25 -39.25
C ASP A 832 -37.72 -30.01 -38.68
N ILE A 833 -37.43 -29.02 -39.53
CA ILE A 833 -36.94 -27.70 -39.09
C ILE A 833 -37.96 -27.07 -38.15
N PHE A 834 -39.22 -26.98 -38.58
CA PHE A 834 -40.26 -26.38 -37.76
C PHE A 834 -40.48 -27.14 -36.44
N LYS A 835 -40.56 -28.47 -36.46
CA LYS A 835 -40.71 -29.27 -35.23
C LYS A 835 -39.55 -29.07 -34.25
N ARG A 836 -38.34 -28.84 -34.75
CA ARG A 836 -37.13 -28.78 -33.90
C ARG A 836 -36.84 -27.38 -33.36
N VAL A 837 -37.04 -26.32 -34.15
CA VAL A 837 -36.72 -24.94 -33.73
C VAL A 837 -37.96 -24.04 -33.62
N GLY A 838 -39.07 -24.40 -34.25
CA GLY A 838 -40.31 -23.61 -34.27
C GLY A 838 -40.21 -22.30 -35.05
N ILE A 839 -39.28 -22.24 -36.01
CA ILE A 839 -39.05 -21.10 -36.90
C ILE A 839 -39.55 -21.49 -38.28
N GLU A 840 -40.28 -20.61 -38.96
CA GLU A 840 -40.79 -20.76 -40.32
C GLU A 840 -40.01 -19.88 -41.31
N THR A 841 -39.74 -18.63 -40.89
CA THR A 841 -39.00 -17.65 -41.67
C THR A 841 -38.00 -16.87 -40.82
N ARG A 842 -36.93 -16.40 -41.48
CA ARG A 842 -35.86 -15.62 -40.86
C ARG A 842 -35.49 -14.43 -41.73
N PRO A 843 -35.50 -13.19 -41.21
CA PRO A 843 -34.93 -12.06 -41.92
C PRO A 843 -33.40 -12.16 -41.90
N TRP A 844 -32.78 -12.25 -43.06
CA TRP A 844 -31.35 -12.13 -43.27
C TRP A 844 -31.05 -10.85 -44.03
N ILE A 845 -29.83 -10.34 -43.88
CA ILE A 845 -29.37 -9.21 -44.68
C ILE A 845 -29.34 -9.57 -46.18
N ALA A 846 -29.68 -8.60 -47.02
CA ALA A 846 -29.41 -8.66 -48.46
C ALA A 846 -27.99 -8.18 -48.78
N ASP A 847 -27.52 -8.42 -50.00
CA ASP A 847 -26.22 -7.92 -50.46
C ASP A 847 -26.13 -6.39 -50.30
N GLY A 848 -25.13 -5.91 -49.56
CA GLY A 848 -24.91 -4.50 -49.27
C GLY A 848 -25.53 -3.99 -47.96
N GLU A 849 -26.38 -4.77 -47.29
CA GLU A 849 -26.82 -4.47 -45.92
C GLU A 849 -25.73 -4.84 -44.91
N THR A 850 -25.56 -4.02 -43.87
CA THR A 850 -24.56 -4.23 -42.82
C THR A 850 -25.15 -3.96 -41.45
N VAL A 851 -24.49 -4.47 -40.40
CA VAL A 851 -24.89 -4.22 -39.01
C VAL A 851 -24.98 -2.72 -38.70
N LEU A 852 -24.08 -1.90 -39.27
CA LEU A 852 -24.09 -0.45 -39.11
C LEU A 852 -25.31 0.19 -39.78
N LEU A 853 -25.67 -0.25 -40.99
CA LEU A 853 -26.83 0.28 -41.71
C LEU A 853 -28.13 -0.02 -40.95
N LEU A 854 -28.30 -1.27 -40.51
CA LEU A 854 -29.47 -1.67 -39.73
C LEU A 854 -29.55 -0.89 -38.41
N ALA A 855 -28.44 -0.81 -37.66
CA ALA A 855 -28.38 -0.12 -36.37
C ALA A 855 -28.64 1.39 -36.50
N THR A 856 -28.01 2.04 -37.49
CA THR A 856 -28.25 3.46 -37.80
C THR A 856 -29.70 3.70 -38.21
N ALA A 857 -30.28 2.82 -39.04
CA ALA A 857 -31.66 2.96 -39.48
C ALA A 857 -32.65 2.81 -38.31
N ALA A 858 -32.42 1.86 -37.39
CA ALA A 858 -33.22 1.70 -36.18
C ALA A 858 -33.11 2.93 -35.26
N ALA A 859 -31.90 3.46 -35.04
CA ALA A 859 -31.67 4.69 -34.28
C ALA A 859 -32.39 5.90 -34.90
N LYS A 860 -32.25 6.12 -36.22
CA LYS A 860 -32.97 7.18 -36.93
C LYS A 860 -34.49 7.00 -36.85
N LYS A 861 -34.98 5.76 -36.93
CA LYS A 861 -36.41 5.44 -36.85
C LYS A 861 -36.99 5.82 -35.49
N VAL A 862 -36.34 5.47 -34.38
CA VAL A 862 -36.84 5.81 -33.03
C VAL A 862 -36.76 7.32 -32.76
N LEU A 863 -35.69 7.99 -33.19
CA LEU A 863 -35.54 9.44 -33.06
C LEU A 863 -36.66 10.19 -33.81
N ARG A 864 -36.92 9.82 -35.07
CA ARG A 864 -38.03 10.39 -35.86
C ARG A 864 -39.41 10.13 -35.24
N GLN A 865 -39.66 8.93 -34.72
CA GLN A 865 -40.93 8.60 -34.05
C GLN A 865 -41.19 9.51 -32.84
N THR A 866 -40.13 9.93 -32.15
CA THR A 866 -40.21 10.79 -30.96
C THR A 866 -40.05 12.28 -31.25
N GLY A 867 -39.75 12.67 -32.50
CA GLY A 867 -39.46 14.04 -32.88
C GLY A 867 -38.16 14.59 -32.27
N LEU A 868 -37.21 13.72 -31.95
CA LEU A 868 -35.92 14.07 -31.35
C LEU A 868 -34.79 13.97 -32.37
N THR A 869 -33.68 14.63 -32.08
CA THR A 869 -32.44 14.52 -32.87
C THR A 869 -31.30 13.95 -32.02
N LEU A 870 -30.08 13.80 -32.57
CA LEU A 870 -28.92 13.36 -31.80
C LEU A 870 -28.57 14.34 -30.67
N SER A 871 -28.80 15.65 -30.89
CA SER A 871 -28.64 16.71 -29.89
C SER A 871 -29.46 16.51 -28.61
N ASP A 872 -30.48 15.66 -28.65
CA ASP A 872 -31.36 15.33 -27.52
C ASP A 872 -30.90 14.11 -26.70
N ILE A 873 -29.83 13.43 -27.14
CA ILE A 873 -29.35 12.16 -26.58
C ILE A 873 -28.08 12.40 -25.77
N ASP A 874 -28.05 11.87 -24.56
CA ASP A 874 -26.95 12.06 -23.61
C ASP A 874 -26.00 10.85 -23.54
N LEU A 875 -26.46 9.69 -23.99
CA LEU A 875 -25.67 8.45 -24.01
C LEU A 875 -26.17 7.49 -25.10
N ILE A 876 -25.25 6.94 -25.88
CA ILE A 876 -25.51 5.85 -26.83
C ILE A 876 -24.88 4.56 -26.29
N LEU A 877 -25.71 3.57 -26.00
CA LEU A 877 -25.30 2.24 -25.58
C LEU A 877 -25.55 1.25 -26.71
N VAL A 878 -24.56 0.45 -27.09
CA VAL A 878 -24.74 -0.57 -28.14
C VAL A 878 -24.41 -1.95 -27.62
N SER A 879 -25.38 -2.86 -27.69
CA SER A 879 -25.15 -4.29 -27.49
C SER A 879 -25.00 -4.98 -28.84
N THR A 880 -23.84 -5.56 -29.11
CA THR A 880 -23.63 -6.36 -30.33
C THR A 880 -22.64 -7.51 -30.09
N GLY A 881 -22.92 -8.68 -30.67
CA GLY A 881 -21.96 -9.77 -30.83
C GLY A 881 -21.24 -9.73 -32.18
N THR A 882 -21.68 -8.87 -33.10
CA THR A 882 -21.20 -8.80 -34.49
C THR A 882 -20.76 -7.37 -34.87
N PRO A 883 -19.86 -6.73 -34.10
CA PRO A 883 -19.38 -5.40 -34.46
C PRO A 883 -18.58 -5.47 -35.77
N PRO A 884 -18.64 -4.44 -36.63
CA PRO A 884 -17.86 -4.42 -37.89
C PRO A 884 -16.35 -4.31 -37.64
N ALA A 885 -15.95 -3.75 -36.50
CA ALA A 885 -14.58 -3.65 -36.02
C ALA A 885 -14.56 -3.53 -34.49
N HIS A 886 -13.45 -3.90 -33.85
CA HIS A 886 -13.24 -3.62 -32.41
C HIS A 886 -13.02 -2.13 -32.14
N THR A 887 -12.38 -1.42 -33.08
CA THR A 887 -12.22 0.03 -33.05
C THR A 887 -12.24 0.57 -34.49
N PRO A 888 -12.99 1.65 -34.80
CA PRO A 888 -13.94 2.31 -33.90
C PRO A 888 -15.12 1.38 -33.53
N SER A 889 -15.73 1.61 -32.36
CA SER A 889 -16.90 0.86 -31.91
C SER A 889 -18.12 1.11 -32.81
N LEU A 890 -19.07 0.18 -32.84
CA LEU A 890 -20.31 0.35 -33.57
C LEU A 890 -21.09 1.58 -33.06
N ALA A 891 -21.06 1.86 -31.75
CA ALA A 891 -21.63 3.06 -31.15
C ALA A 891 -21.03 4.36 -31.70
N ALA A 892 -19.70 4.42 -31.86
CA ALA A 892 -19.03 5.57 -32.45
C ALA A 892 -19.43 5.76 -33.92
N MET A 893 -19.53 4.66 -34.68
CA MET A 893 -19.97 4.70 -36.08
C MET A 893 -21.45 5.09 -36.23
N ILE A 894 -22.32 4.67 -35.31
CA ILE A 894 -23.73 5.11 -35.27
C ILE A 894 -23.79 6.61 -35.00
N GLN A 895 -23.07 7.11 -33.99
CA GLN A 895 -23.01 8.54 -33.70
C GLN A 895 -22.52 9.34 -34.92
N MET A 896 -21.48 8.87 -35.60
CA MET A 896 -20.99 9.48 -36.84
C MET A 896 -22.10 9.58 -37.90
N ASN A 897 -22.87 8.51 -38.11
CA ASN A 897 -23.96 8.51 -39.11
C ASN A 897 -25.20 9.31 -38.69
N LEU A 898 -25.45 9.44 -37.39
CA LEU A 898 -26.52 10.29 -36.86
C LEU A 898 -26.14 11.78 -36.98
N ASN A 899 -24.87 12.13 -36.78
CA ASN A 899 -24.35 13.48 -36.99
C ASN A 899 -24.50 14.00 -38.42
N LEU A 900 -24.66 13.12 -39.42
CA LEU A 900 -24.95 13.54 -40.81
C LEU A 900 -26.32 14.24 -40.95
N ASP A 901 -27.23 14.03 -40.00
CA ASP A 901 -28.54 14.68 -39.98
C ASP A 901 -28.55 15.95 -39.10
N GLU A 902 -27.44 16.30 -38.44
CA GLU A 902 -27.31 17.47 -37.56
C GLU A 902 -26.65 18.66 -38.29
N PRO A 903 -27.03 19.91 -37.97
CA PRO A 903 -26.42 21.10 -38.57
C PRO A 903 -24.98 21.32 -38.11
N GLU A 904 -24.62 20.86 -36.91
CA GLU A 904 -23.29 20.95 -36.31
C GLU A 904 -22.94 19.61 -35.64
N PRO A 905 -21.65 19.23 -35.54
CA PRO A 905 -21.26 17.99 -34.90
C PRO A 905 -21.65 17.93 -33.41
N VAL A 906 -22.49 16.96 -33.06
CA VAL A 906 -22.91 16.65 -31.68
C VAL A 906 -22.01 15.55 -31.13
N LEU A 907 -21.47 15.79 -29.94
CA LEU A 907 -20.60 14.85 -29.23
C LEU A 907 -21.37 14.20 -28.08
N VAL A 908 -21.62 12.90 -28.20
CA VAL A 908 -22.32 12.09 -27.20
C VAL A 908 -21.40 10.94 -26.76
N PRO A 909 -21.28 10.65 -25.46
CA PRO A 909 -20.70 9.39 -25.00
C PRO A 909 -21.35 8.20 -25.72
N ALA A 910 -20.53 7.36 -26.35
CA ALA A 910 -21.00 6.24 -27.16
C ALA A 910 -20.04 5.05 -27.05
N TYR A 911 -20.53 3.88 -26.59
CA TYR A 911 -19.71 2.69 -26.47
C TYR A 911 -20.48 1.38 -26.66
N ASP A 912 -19.74 0.33 -27.01
CA ASP A 912 -20.26 -1.02 -27.20
C ASP A 912 -20.06 -1.86 -25.93
N PHE A 913 -20.92 -2.84 -25.75
CA PHE A 913 -20.72 -3.97 -24.84
C PHE A 913 -21.27 -5.25 -25.47
N SER A 914 -20.85 -6.41 -24.96
CA SER A 914 -21.32 -7.70 -25.47
C SER A 914 -21.81 -8.60 -24.33
N SER A 915 -23.06 -9.05 -24.43
CA SER A 915 -23.64 -10.09 -23.56
C SER A 915 -24.52 -11.04 -24.36
N ALA A 916 -24.17 -11.20 -25.65
CA ALA A 916 -24.89 -12.03 -26.62
C ALA A 916 -26.41 -11.81 -26.53
N CYS A 917 -27.20 -12.89 -26.55
CA CYS A 917 -28.65 -12.83 -26.51
C CYS A 917 -29.26 -12.14 -25.29
N SER A 918 -28.52 -12.01 -24.18
CA SER A 918 -29.00 -11.30 -22.97
C SER A 918 -28.72 -9.79 -22.99
N GLY A 919 -28.04 -9.32 -24.04
CA GLY A 919 -27.56 -7.95 -24.20
C GLY A 919 -28.61 -6.86 -24.02
N TYR A 920 -29.87 -7.07 -24.43
CA TYR A 920 -30.91 -6.08 -24.20
C TYR A 920 -31.18 -5.82 -22.72
N ILE A 921 -31.26 -6.88 -21.90
CA ILE A 921 -31.54 -6.73 -20.45
C ILE A 921 -30.33 -6.15 -19.72
N PHE A 922 -29.10 -6.51 -20.13
CA PHE A 922 -27.89 -5.85 -19.65
C PHE A 922 -27.85 -4.36 -20.04
N GLY A 923 -28.28 -4.03 -21.24
CA GLY A 923 -28.46 -2.65 -21.70
C GLY A 923 -29.52 -1.89 -20.90
N LEU A 924 -30.67 -2.52 -20.63
CA LEU A 924 -31.72 -1.96 -19.77
C LEU A 924 -31.19 -1.69 -18.36
N LYS A 925 -30.40 -2.60 -17.78
CA LYS A 925 -29.77 -2.39 -16.47
C LYS A 925 -28.82 -1.19 -16.50
N GLN A 926 -27.89 -1.14 -17.46
CA GLN A 926 -26.93 -0.04 -17.58
C GLN A 926 -27.61 1.31 -17.82
N ALA A 927 -28.59 1.35 -18.73
CA ALA A 927 -29.38 2.55 -18.99
C ALA A 927 -30.22 2.95 -17.78
N SER A 928 -30.82 1.99 -17.07
CA SER A 928 -31.60 2.27 -15.85
C SER A 928 -30.73 2.79 -14.73
N ASP A 929 -29.52 2.25 -14.56
CA ASP A 929 -28.56 2.77 -13.62
C ASP A 929 -28.21 4.21 -13.99
N HIS A 930 -27.76 4.46 -15.23
CA HIS A 930 -27.46 5.80 -15.74
C HIS A 930 -28.59 6.80 -15.49
N LEU A 931 -29.83 6.44 -15.85
CA LEU A 931 -30.99 7.33 -15.74
C LEU A 931 -31.48 7.51 -14.30
N ARG A 932 -31.24 6.55 -13.40
CA ARG A 932 -31.44 6.73 -11.96
C ARG A 932 -30.42 7.72 -11.39
N LEU A 933 -29.19 7.76 -11.94
CA LEU A 933 -28.19 8.80 -11.61
C LEU A 933 -28.54 10.16 -12.24
N ARG A 934 -29.07 10.15 -13.48
CA ARG A 934 -29.23 11.30 -14.37
C ARG A 934 -30.66 11.38 -14.91
N GLN A 935 -31.59 11.83 -14.08
CA GLN A 935 -33.03 11.75 -14.36
C GLN A 935 -33.56 12.56 -15.54
N LYS A 936 -32.78 13.53 -16.04
CA LYS A 936 -33.16 14.39 -17.18
C LYS A 936 -32.62 13.88 -18.51
N ASP A 937 -31.68 12.94 -18.46
CA ASP A 937 -30.98 12.42 -19.62
C ASP A 937 -31.89 11.52 -20.46
N ARG A 938 -31.48 11.29 -21.70
CA ARG A 938 -32.01 10.27 -22.60
C ARG A 938 -30.90 9.32 -23.00
N VAL A 939 -31.16 8.02 -22.84
CA VAL A 939 -30.25 6.97 -23.27
C VAL A 939 -30.81 6.31 -24.53
N LEU A 940 -30.03 6.30 -25.60
CA LEU A 940 -30.31 5.55 -26.81
C LEU A 940 -29.64 4.17 -26.71
N LEU A 941 -30.41 3.15 -26.35
CA LEU A 941 -29.95 1.76 -26.30
C LEU A 941 -30.21 1.08 -27.64
N VAL A 942 -29.15 0.72 -28.35
CA VAL A 942 -29.22 -0.01 -29.62
C VAL A 942 -28.77 -1.46 -29.40
N THR A 943 -29.54 -2.41 -29.93
CA THR A 943 -29.08 -3.81 -30.09
C THR A 943 -28.91 -4.07 -31.58
N ALA A 944 -27.83 -4.71 -32.00
CA ALA A 944 -27.59 -4.95 -33.42
C ALA A 944 -26.84 -6.24 -33.66
N GLU A 945 -27.42 -7.14 -34.46
CA GLU A 945 -26.89 -8.47 -34.71
C GLU A 945 -27.07 -8.83 -36.19
N VAL A 946 -25.97 -9.14 -36.86
CA VAL A 946 -25.93 -9.68 -38.23
C VAL A 946 -25.16 -11.00 -38.18
N LEU A 947 -25.90 -12.07 -37.94
CA LEU A 947 -25.40 -13.42 -37.64
C LEU A 947 -25.40 -14.31 -38.88
N SER A 948 -26.26 -14.05 -39.87
CA SER A 948 -26.41 -14.91 -41.05
C SER A 948 -25.11 -15.19 -41.82
N PRO A 949 -24.13 -14.28 -41.95
CA PRO A 949 -22.85 -14.60 -42.61
C PRO A 949 -21.98 -15.59 -41.82
N GLN A 950 -22.12 -15.61 -40.49
CA GLN A 950 -21.37 -16.47 -39.57
C GLN A 950 -22.05 -17.83 -39.33
N VAL A 951 -23.21 -18.07 -39.95
CA VAL A 951 -23.85 -19.38 -39.92
C VAL A 951 -23.08 -20.35 -40.83
N ASP A 952 -22.85 -21.56 -40.35
CA ASP A 952 -22.38 -22.67 -41.18
C ASP A 952 -23.59 -23.43 -41.73
N MET A 953 -23.76 -23.43 -43.04
CA MET A 953 -24.87 -24.12 -43.70
C MET A 953 -24.73 -25.66 -43.61
N ALA A 954 -23.55 -26.19 -43.28
CA ALA A 954 -23.36 -27.60 -42.98
C ALA A 954 -23.71 -27.95 -41.52
N ASP A 955 -23.78 -26.96 -40.61
CA ASP A 955 -24.13 -27.18 -39.21
C ASP A 955 -25.63 -27.05 -38.99
N TYR A 956 -26.30 -28.19 -39.00
CA TYR A 956 -27.73 -28.31 -38.75
C TYR A 956 -28.17 -27.82 -37.36
N GLY A 957 -27.26 -27.66 -36.40
CA GLY A 957 -27.54 -27.14 -35.07
C GLY A 957 -27.76 -25.63 -35.04
N THR A 958 -27.16 -24.89 -35.97
CA THR A 958 -27.14 -23.42 -35.98
C THR A 958 -27.78 -22.82 -37.24
N ALA A 959 -27.68 -23.49 -38.39
CA ALA A 959 -28.27 -23.05 -39.67
C ALA A 959 -29.75 -22.64 -39.62
N PRO A 960 -30.64 -23.39 -38.94
CA PRO A 960 -32.05 -23.05 -38.95
C PRO A 960 -32.45 -22.01 -37.89
N VAL A 961 -31.52 -21.46 -37.11
CA VAL A 961 -31.83 -20.71 -35.88
C VAL A 961 -31.71 -19.20 -36.07
N PHE A 962 -30.58 -18.73 -36.58
CA PHE A 962 -30.20 -17.32 -36.48
C PHE A 962 -30.79 -16.42 -37.58
N ALA A 963 -31.03 -15.17 -37.22
CA ALA A 963 -31.57 -14.12 -38.06
C ALA A 963 -30.89 -12.77 -37.75
N ASP A 964 -31.10 -11.78 -38.62
CA ASP A 964 -30.44 -10.48 -38.56
C ASP A 964 -31.44 -9.37 -38.24
N ALA A 965 -31.12 -8.55 -37.23
CA ALA A 965 -31.90 -7.36 -36.91
C ALA A 965 -31.12 -6.39 -36.02
N ALA A 966 -31.51 -5.12 -36.11
CA ALA A 966 -31.17 -4.12 -35.12
C ALA A 966 -32.43 -3.47 -34.53
N THR A 967 -32.34 -3.07 -33.27
CA THR A 967 -33.36 -2.28 -32.59
C THR A 967 -32.74 -1.07 -31.90
N ALA A 968 -33.54 -0.04 -31.69
CA ALA A 968 -33.20 1.11 -30.88
C ALA A 968 -34.34 1.37 -29.89
N THR A 969 -33.99 1.47 -28.62
CA THR A 969 -34.88 1.79 -27.50
C THR A 969 -34.45 3.13 -26.91
N LEU A 970 -35.38 4.08 -26.84
CA LEU A 970 -35.15 5.35 -26.18
C LEU A 970 -35.62 5.25 -24.72
N LEU A 971 -34.69 5.37 -23.78
CA LEU A 971 -34.98 5.39 -22.35
C LEU A 971 -34.86 6.78 -21.76
N VAL A 972 -35.72 7.09 -20.80
CA VAL A 972 -35.78 8.38 -20.11
C VAL A 972 -35.91 8.20 -18.60
N GLY A 973 -35.38 9.15 -17.83
CA GLY A 973 -35.53 9.19 -16.37
C GLY A 973 -36.81 9.91 -15.92
N SER A 974 -37.00 10.00 -14.60
CA SER A 974 -38.22 10.55 -13.98
C SER A 974 -38.49 12.01 -14.33
N GLY A 975 -37.47 12.78 -14.72
CA GLY A 975 -37.62 14.15 -15.23
C GLY A 975 -38.47 14.24 -16.50
N ARG A 976 -38.77 13.11 -17.15
CA ARG A 976 -39.57 12.99 -18.37
C ARG A 976 -40.67 11.92 -18.26
N ALA A 977 -41.20 11.70 -17.06
CA ALA A 977 -42.23 10.67 -16.81
C ALA A 977 -43.44 10.72 -17.76
N GLY A 978 -43.84 11.93 -18.19
CA GLY A 978 -45.01 12.14 -19.07
C GLY A 978 -44.90 11.57 -20.49
N VAL A 979 -43.72 11.11 -20.94
CA VAL A 979 -43.53 10.51 -22.27
C VAL A 979 -43.24 9.01 -22.23
N MET A 980 -43.24 8.39 -21.05
CA MET A 980 -42.98 6.96 -20.89
C MET A 980 -44.15 6.14 -21.47
N LYS A 981 -43.83 5.03 -22.14
CA LYS A 981 -44.78 4.01 -22.61
C LYS A 981 -44.68 2.72 -21.79
N LEU A 982 -43.46 2.39 -21.35
CA LEU A 982 -43.23 1.36 -20.35
C LEU A 982 -42.39 1.96 -19.23
N LYS A 983 -42.70 1.62 -17.99
CA LYS A 983 -41.87 1.88 -16.83
C LYS A 983 -41.04 0.64 -16.51
N VAL A 984 -39.74 0.78 -16.42
CA VAL A 984 -38.84 -0.29 -15.98
C VAL A 984 -38.88 -0.35 -14.46
N LEU A 985 -39.57 -1.34 -13.91
CA LEU A 985 -39.70 -1.49 -12.46
C LEU A 985 -38.41 -2.05 -11.87
N GLU A 986 -37.90 -3.15 -12.42
CA GLU A 986 -36.67 -3.77 -11.96
C GLU A 986 -36.01 -4.64 -13.02
N THR A 987 -34.69 -4.81 -12.89
CA THR A 987 -33.87 -5.73 -13.70
C THR A 987 -33.03 -6.62 -12.79
N ALA A 988 -32.78 -7.85 -13.22
CA ALA A 988 -31.90 -8.81 -12.56
C ALA A 988 -31.00 -9.45 -13.62
N ILE A 989 -29.69 -9.22 -13.53
CA ILE A 989 -28.70 -9.79 -14.44
C ILE A 989 -27.72 -10.66 -13.67
N GLY A 990 -27.15 -11.66 -14.34
CA GLY A 990 -26.16 -12.57 -13.77
C GLY A 990 -25.36 -13.30 -14.84
N THR A 991 -24.25 -13.88 -14.42
CA THR A 991 -23.34 -14.65 -15.28
C THR A 991 -22.89 -15.88 -14.52
N TYR A 992 -22.93 -17.05 -15.16
CA TYR A 992 -22.38 -18.29 -14.61
C TYR A 992 -20.90 -18.46 -14.99
N GLY A 993 -20.49 -17.94 -16.16
CA GLY A 993 -19.15 -18.13 -16.72
C GLY A 993 -19.05 -19.46 -17.45
N GLU A 994 -18.82 -19.41 -18.76
CA GLU A 994 -18.66 -20.58 -19.63
C GLU A 994 -17.47 -20.34 -20.56
N SER A 995 -16.70 -21.39 -20.88
CA SER A 995 -15.43 -21.30 -21.60
C SER A 995 -15.58 -20.95 -23.09
N GLY A 996 -16.81 -20.84 -23.61
CA GLY A 996 -17.10 -20.70 -25.03
C GLY A 996 -17.08 -22.05 -25.77
N GLU A 997 -17.02 -23.18 -25.06
CA GLU A 997 -17.12 -24.52 -25.66
C GLU A 997 -18.57 -24.90 -25.97
N ILE A 998 -19.53 -24.36 -25.20
CA ILE A 998 -20.95 -24.68 -25.32
C ILE A 998 -21.66 -23.75 -26.30
N LEU A 999 -21.39 -22.45 -26.27
CA LEU A 999 -21.96 -21.49 -27.23
C LEU A 999 -20.96 -20.37 -27.49
N ARG A 1000 -20.47 -20.28 -28.73
CA ARG A 1000 -19.52 -19.27 -29.16
C ARG A 1000 -20.08 -18.46 -30.32
N LEU A 1001 -20.18 -17.16 -30.10
CA LEU A 1001 -20.38 -16.16 -31.15
C LEU A 1001 -19.00 -15.53 -31.43
N PRO A 1002 -18.36 -15.83 -32.57
CA PRO A 1002 -17.03 -15.32 -32.85
C PRO A 1002 -17.06 -13.85 -33.24
N ALA A 1003 -16.03 -13.10 -32.86
CA ALA A 1003 -15.88 -11.69 -33.24
C ALA A 1003 -15.47 -11.51 -34.71
N ASN A 1004 -14.81 -12.51 -35.33
CA ASN A 1004 -14.42 -12.47 -36.73
C ASN A 1004 -15.59 -12.89 -37.62
N PRO A 1005 -16.03 -12.06 -38.59
CA PRO A 1005 -17.11 -12.41 -39.54
C PRO A 1005 -16.83 -13.67 -40.38
N SER A 1006 -15.57 -14.06 -40.54
CA SER A 1006 -15.18 -15.28 -41.26
C SER A 1006 -15.38 -16.56 -40.44
N ASP A 1007 -15.38 -16.45 -39.11
CA ASP A 1007 -15.54 -17.60 -38.22
C ASP A 1007 -17.02 -17.97 -38.08
N LYS A 1008 -17.28 -19.25 -37.87
CA LYS A 1008 -18.64 -19.78 -37.76
C LYS A 1008 -19.12 -19.89 -36.32
N ILE A 1009 -20.39 -19.61 -36.09
CA ILE A 1009 -21.06 -19.81 -34.80
C ILE A 1009 -21.02 -21.29 -34.44
N SER A 1010 -20.66 -21.61 -33.21
CA SER A 1010 -20.69 -23.00 -32.70
C SER A 1010 -21.57 -23.12 -31.46
N MET A 1011 -22.32 -24.23 -31.38
CA MET A 1011 -23.26 -24.47 -30.28
C MET A 1011 -23.46 -25.96 -29.98
N ASP A 1012 -23.39 -26.33 -28.70
CA ASP A 1012 -23.92 -27.57 -28.15
C ASP A 1012 -25.38 -27.34 -27.71
N GLY A 1013 -26.31 -27.58 -28.64
CA GLY A 1013 -27.74 -27.28 -28.47
C GLY A 1013 -28.38 -27.87 -27.19
N PRO A 1014 -28.18 -29.16 -26.85
CA PRO A 1014 -28.67 -29.74 -25.60
C PRO A 1014 -28.18 -29.02 -24.34
N LYS A 1015 -26.90 -28.63 -24.27
CA LYS A 1015 -26.35 -27.91 -23.12
C LYS A 1015 -26.85 -26.46 -23.05
N VAL A 1016 -26.97 -25.78 -24.19
CA VAL A 1016 -27.61 -24.45 -24.27
C VAL A 1016 -29.05 -24.51 -23.78
N TYR A 1017 -29.81 -25.54 -24.19
CA TYR A 1017 -31.18 -25.75 -23.73
C TYR A 1017 -31.25 -25.89 -22.20
N LEU A 1018 -30.38 -26.71 -21.60
CA LEU A 1018 -30.32 -26.87 -20.14
C LEU A 1018 -29.98 -25.57 -19.41
N GLY A 1019 -29.01 -24.80 -19.95
CA GLY A 1019 -28.65 -23.48 -19.42
C GLY A 1019 -29.82 -22.49 -19.48
N ALA A 1020 -30.44 -22.35 -20.66
CA ALA A 1020 -31.55 -21.44 -20.88
C ALA A 1020 -32.77 -21.76 -20.00
N VAL A 1021 -33.19 -23.04 -19.94
CA VAL A 1021 -34.35 -23.48 -19.15
C VAL A 1021 -34.09 -23.39 -17.63
N LYS A 1022 -32.83 -23.35 -17.21
CA LYS A 1022 -32.47 -23.10 -15.81
C LYS A 1022 -32.45 -21.61 -15.48
N TYR A 1023 -31.69 -20.83 -16.25
CA TYR A 1023 -31.30 -19.48 -15.86
C TYR A 1023 -32.30 -18.41 -16.30
N MET A 1024 -33.04 -18.58 -17.41
CA MET A 1024 -34.09 -17.62 -17.80
C MET A 1024 -35.20 -17.56 -16.73
N PRO A 1025 -35.80 -18.69 -16.29
CA PRO A 1025 -36.79 -18.64 -15.20
C PRO A 1025 -36.22 -18.07 -13.91
N GLN A 1026 -34.97 -18.40 -13.57
CA GLN A 1026 -34.31 -17.89 -12.37
C GLN A 1026 -34.19 -16.36 -12.41
N ALA A 1027 -33.69 -15.81 -13.52
CA ALA A 1027 -33.51 -14.37 -13.67
C ALA A 1027 -34.85 -13.61 -13.63
N LEU A 1028 -35.90 -14.17 -14.25
CA LEU A 1028 -37.24 -13.58 -14.19
C LEU A 1028 -37.82 -13.65 -12.78
N MET A 1029 -37.70 -14.78 -12.08
CA MET A 1029 -38.12 -14.91 -10.68
C MET A 1029 -37.39 -13.92 -9.78
N ASP A 1030 -36.10 -13.70 -10.00
CA ASP A 1030 -35.32 -12.75 -9.23
C ASP A 1030 -35.78 -11.30 -9.47
N ALA A 1031 -36.11 -10.93 -10.72
CA ALA A 1031 -36.69 -9.63 -11.03
C ALA A 1031 -38.09 -9.46 -10.40
N CYS A 1032 -38.95 -10.49 -10.48
CA CYS A 1032 -40.29 -10.47 -9.86
C CYS A 1032 -40.21 -10.36 -8.33
N ARG A 1033 -39.32 -11.11 -7.69
CA ARG A 1033 -39.11 -11.08 -6.23
C ARG A 1033 -38.72 -9.68 -5.75
N ARG A 1034 -37.87 -8.98 -6.49
CA ARG A 1034 -37.41 -7.62 -6.14
C ARG A 1034 -38.54 -6.58 -6.22
N VAL A 1035 -39.57 -6.80 -7.04
CA VAL A 1035 -40.78 -5.96 -7.08
C VAL A 1035 -41.93 -6.51 -6.22
N GLY A 1036 -41.68 -7.55 -5.42
CA GLY A 1036 -42.69 -8.16 -4.55
C GLY A 1036 -43.81 -8.89 -5.30
N MET A 1037 -43.52 -9.48 -6.46
CA MET A 1037 -44.47 -10.23 -7.28
C MET A 1037 -44.02 -11.66 -7.50
N GLU A 1038 -45.00 -12.54 -7.75
CA GLU A 1038 -44.77 -13.87 -8.30
C GLU A 1038 -44.91 -13.83 -9.83
N PRO A 1039 -44.14 -14.61 -10.61
CA PRO A 1039 -44.22 -14.59 -12.07
C PRO A 1039 -45.61 -14.92 -12.63
N GLN A 1040 -46.43 -15.67 -11.89
CA GLN A 1040 -47.81 -15.98 -12.29
C GLN A 1040 -48.70 -14.72 -12.29
N ASN A 1041 -48.31 -13.66 -11.58
CA ASN A 1041 -49.04 -12.40 -11.49
C ASN A 1041 -48.66 -11.41 -12.61
N LEU A 1042 -47.77 -11.80 -13.54
CA LEU A 1042 -47.46 -11.01 -14.72
C LEU A 1042 -48.55 -11.19 -15.77
N ASP A 1043 -48.97 -10.12 -16.42
CA ASP A 1043 -49.94 -10.18 -17.52
C ASP A 1043 -49.35 -10.83 -18.77
N LEU A 1044 -48.04 -10.66 -18.98
CA LEU A 1044 -47.32 -11.23 -20.13
C LEU A 1044 -45.86 -11.50 -19.78
N VAL A 1045 -45.28 -12.55 -20.36
CA VAL A 1045 -43.85 -12.84 -20.32
C VAL A 1045 -43.31 -12.84 -21.75
N VAL A 1046 -42.31 -12.02 -22.00
CA VAL A 1046 -41.60 -11.89 -23.28
C VAL A 1046 -40.19 -12.47 -23.11
N PRO A 1047 -40.01 -13.77 -23.33
CA PRO A 1047 -38.69 -14.39 -23.30
C PRO A 1047 -37.88 -14.03 -24.55
N HIS A 1048 -36.56 -14.18 -24.45
CA HIS A 1048 -35.67 -14.22 -25.60
C HIS A 1048 -36.19 -15.25 -26.62
N GLN A 1049 -36.31 -14.83 -27.87
CA GLN A 1049 -36.80 -15.65 -28.97
C GLN A 1049 -35.67 -16.56 -29.48
N ALA A 1050 -35.25 -17.52 -28.66
CA ALA A 1050 -34.14 -18.42 -28.95
C ALA A 1050 -34.54 -19.54 -29.92
N ASN A 1051 -35.64 -20.23 -29.57
CA ASN A 1051 -36.39 -21.22 -30.35
C ASN A 1051 -37.67 -21.55 -29.56
N GLN A 1052 -38.68 -22.11 -30.23
CA GLN A 1052 -39.98 -22.38 -29.61
C GLN A 1052 -39.91 -23.43 -28.48
N ARG A 1053 -38.95 -24.36 -28.53
CA ARG A 1053 -38.80 -25.41 -27.50
C ARG A 1053 -38.35 -24.84 -26.16
N ILE A 1054 -37.41 -23.90 -26.15
CA ILE A 1054 -36.95 -23.21 -24.93
C ILE A 1054 -38.10 -22.38 -24.35
N ILE A 1055 -38.84 -21.66 -25.19
CA ILE A 1055 -40.01 -20.86 -24.77
C ILE A 1055 -41.08 -21.75 -24.12
N ASN A 1056 -41.43 -22.87 -24.77
CA ASN A 1056 -42.38 -23.84 -24.23
C ASN A 1056 -41.92 -24.45 -22.90
N ALA A 1057 -40.62 -24.74 -22.77
CA ALA A 1057 -40.05 -25.30 -21.56
C ALA A 1057 -40.02 -24.29 -20.41
N LEU A 1058 -39.72 -23.02 -20.71
CA LEU A 1058 -39.83 -21.91 -19.76
C LEU A 1058 -41.27 -21.79 -19.24
N ARG A 1059 -42.25 -21.77 -20.15
CA ARG A 1059 -43.68 -21.73 -19.79
C ARG A 1059 -44.07 -22.87 -18.86
N GLN A 1060 -43.73 -24.11 -19.23
CA GLN A 1060 -44.03 -25.30 -18.42
C GLN A 1060 -43.36 -25.26 -17.05
N ARG A 1061 -42.08 -24.89 -17.00
CA ARG A 1061 -41.30 -24.84 -15.74
C ARG A 1061 -41.81 -23.76 -14.80
N MET A 1062 -42.24 -22.63 -15.34
CA MET A 1062 -42.80 -21.51 -14.57
C MET A 1062 -44.31 -21.64 -14.31
N LYS A 1063 -44.95 -22.68 -14.86
CA LYS A 1063 -46.40 -22.94 -14.77
C LYS A 1063 -47.26 -21.75 -15.24
N LEU A 1064 -46.84 -21.11 -16.33
CA LEU A 1064 -47.55 -19.98 -16.92
C LEU A 1064 -48.63 -20.46 -17.90
N ALA A 1065 -49.70 -19.67 -18.04
CA ALA A 1065 -50.75 -19.92 -19.02
C ALA A 1065 -50.20 -19.80 -20.45
N GLU A 1066 -50.90 -20.36 -21.43
CA GLU A 1066 -50.45 -20.38 -22.84
C GLU A 1066 -50.42 -18.99 -23.46
N ASP A 1067 -51.43 -18.18 -23.16
CA ASP A 1067 -51.57 -16.78 -23.54
C ASP A 1067 -50.69 -15.82 -22.73
N GLN A 1068 -50.09 -16.29 -21.63
CA GLN A 1068 -49.22 -15.49 -20.77
C GLN A 1068 -47.76 -15.43 -21.27
N VAL A 1069 -47.36 -16.22 -22.28
CA VAL A 1069 -45.99 -16.22 -22.81
C VAL A 1069 -46.00 -15.87 -24.29
N TYR A 1070 -45.39 -14.74 -24.63
CA TYR A 1070 -45.33 -14.26 -26.01
C TYR A 1070 -44.23 -14.94 -26.83
N SER A 1071 -44.56 -15.30 -28.07
CA SER A 1071 -43.61 -15.86 -29.03
C SER A 1071 -43.93 -15.40 -30.43
N ASN A 1072 -42.96 -14.75 -31.09
CA ASN A 1072 -42.98 -14.44 -32.52
C ASN A 1072 -41.82 -15.09 -33.28
N ILE A 1073 -41.08 -15.99 -32.62
CA ILE A 1073 -39.92 -16.73 -33.13
C ILE A 1073 -40.16 -17.40 -34.49
N GLY A 1074 -41.41 -17.83 -34.75
CA GLY A 1074 -41.86 -18.39 -36.03
C GLY A 1074 -41.50 -17.52 -37.23
N HIS A 1075 -41.57 -16.20 -37.10
CA HIS A 1075 -41.36 -15.26 -38.21
C HIS A 1075 -40.19 -14.29 -38.00
N SER A 1076 -39.67 -14.19 -36.77
CA SER A 1076 -38.52 -13.32 -36.47
C SER A 1076 -37.18 -14.04 -36.59
N GLY A 1077 -37.15 -15.37 -36.40
CA GLY A 1077 -35.92 -16.09 -36.12
C GLY A 1077 -35.23 -15.61 -34.82
N ASN A 1078 -34.08 -16.20 -34.51
CA ASN A 1078 -33.26 -15.79 -33.37
C ASN A 1078 -32.31 -14.65 -33.79
N THR A 1079 -32.71 -13.42 -33.47
CA THR A 1079 -31.92 -12.20 -33.69
C THR A 1079 -31.07 -11.79 -32.48
N SER A 1080 -30.70 -12.76 -31.63
CA SER A 1080 -29.91 -12.56 -30.41
C SER A 1080 -30.48 -11.42 -29.54
N SER A 1081 -29.69 -10.40 -29.21
CA SER A 1081 -30.05 -9.29 -28.33
C SER A 1081 -31.23 -8.46 -28.85
N SER A 1082 -31.52 -8.49 -30.15
CA SER A 1082 -32.62 -7.73 -30.78
C SER A 1082 -34.01 -8.35 -30.60
N THR A 1083 -34.11 -9.59 -30.13
CA THR A 1083 -35.38 -10.34 -30.06
C THR A 1083 -36.42 -9.73 -29.13
N ILE A 1084 -36.06 -9.39 -27.89
CA ILE A 1084 -36.99 -8.79 -26.92
C ILE A 1084 -37.51 -7.43 -27.39
N PRO A 1085 -36.66 -6.45 -27.79
CA PRO A 1085 -37.15 -5.15 -28.25
C PRO A 1085 -37.98 -5.25 -29.54
N LEU A 1086 -37.72 -6.23 -30.41
CA LEU A 1086 -38.60 -6.55 -31.55
C LEU A 1086 -40.02 -6.90 -31.09
N CYS A 1087 -40.15 -7.79 -30.10
CA CYS A 1087 -41.45 -8.12 -29.53
C CYS A 1087 -42.10 -6.89 -28.86
N LEU A 1088 -41.32 -6.04 -28.18
CA LEU A 1088 -41.86 -4.83 -27.55
C LEU A 1088 -42.41 -3.84 -28.57
N GLU A 1089 -41.77 -3.63 -29.73
CA GLU A 1089 -42.33 -2.78 -30.80
C GLU A 1089 -43.67 -3.32 -31.32
N GLU A 1090 -43.83 -4.65 -31.43
CA GLU A 1090 -45.08 -5.30 -31.87
C GLU A 1090 -46.19 -5.24 -30.80
N LEU A 1091 -45.82 -5.37 -29.51
CA LEU A 1091 -46.76 -5.45 -28.39
C LEU A 1091 -47.21 -4.08 -27.87
N LEU A 1092 -46.33 -3.07 -27.86
CA LEU A 1092 -46.63 -1.75 -27.29
C LEU A 1092 -47.90 -1.09 -27.83
N PRO A 1093 -48.20 -1.12 -29.15
CA PRO A 1093 -49.45 -0.57 -29.70
C PRO A 1093 -50.72 -1.30 -29.25
N LEU A 1094 -50.59 -2.55 -28.79
CA LEU A 1094 -51.71 -3.41 -28.36
C LEU A 1094 -51.85 -3.46 -26.83
N ALA A 1095 -50.93 -2.83 -26.11
CA ALA A 1095 -50.83 -2.88 -24.65
C ALA A 1095 -51.95 -2.10 -23.97
N THR A 1096 -52.37 -2.58 -22.80
CA THR A 1096 -53.32 -1.87 -21.92
C THR A 1096 -52.55 -1.29 -20.74
N ALA A 1097 -52.83 -0.02 -20.38
CA ALA A 1097 -52.17 0.64 -19.25
C ALA A 1097 -52.36 -0.15 -17.94
N GLY A 1098 -51.30 -0.23 -17.14
CA GLY A 1098 -51.24 -0.99 -15.89
C GLY A 1098 -50.84 -2.46 -16.05
N GLN A 1099 -50.72 -2.99 -17.27
CA GLN A 1099 -50.22 -4.35 -17.48
C GLN A 1099 -48.74 -4.46 -17.07
N ARG A 1100 -48.37 -5.56 -16.42
CA ARG A 1100 -47.01 -5.87 -15.98
C ARG A 1100 -46.43 -7.00 -16.80
N TRP A 1101 -45.34 -6.72 -17.50
CA TRP A 1101 -44.68 -7.68 -18.37
C TRP A 1101 -43.33 -8.12 -17.79
N GLY A 1102 -43.03 -9.42 -17.88
CA GLY A 1102 -41.74 -10.00 -17.54
C GLY A 1102 -40.88 -10.19 -18.78
N LEU A 1103 -39.65 -9.69 -18.77
CA LEU A 1103 -38.66 -9.94 -19.83
C LEU A 1103 -37.62 -10.92 -19.31
N THR A 1104 -37.13 -11.84 -20.15
CA THR A 1104 -36.02 -12.71 -19.73
C THR A 1104 -35.20 -13.24 -20.89
N ALA A 1105 -33.88 -13.37 -20.71
CA ALA A 1105 -32.95 -13.78 -21.74
C ALA A 1105 -31.78 -14.60 -21.17
N PHE A 1106 -31.18 -15.41 -22.04
CA PHE A 1106 -29.96 -16.18 -21.79
C PHE A 1106 -29.09 -16.16 -23.05
N GLY A 1107 -27.79 -15.88 -22.91
CA GLY A 1107 -26.84 -15.74 -24.01
C GLY A 1107 -25.51 -16.47 -23.79
N GLY A 1108 -24.64 -16.39 -24.80
CA GLY A 1108 -23.27 -16.90 -24.77
C GLY A 1108 -22.45 -16.38 -23.58
N GLY A 1109 -21.43 -17.15 -23.18
CA GLY A 1109 -20.72 -16.94 -21.89
C GLY A 1109 -21.59 -17.22 -20.65
N PHE A 1110 -22.79 -17.77 -20.87
CA PHE A 1110 -23.82 -18.06 -19.88
C PHE A 1110 -24.20 -16.82 -19.07
N THR A 1111 -24.39 -15.72 -19.80
CA THR A 1111 -25.02 -14.49 -19.33
C THR A 1111 -26.54 -14.64 -19.35
N PHE A 1112 -27.23 -14.12 -18.34
CA PHE A 1112 -28.69 -14.18 -18.26
C PHE A 1112 -29.27 -12.95 -17.59
N GLY A 1113 -30.50 -12.63 -17.96
CA GLY A 1113 -31.20 -11.45 -17.49
C GLY A 1113 -32.70 -11.67 -17.32
N GLY A 1114 -33.30 -10.94 -16.39
CA GLY A 1114 -34.72 -10.78 -16.18
C GLY A 1114 -35.06 -9.31 -15.97
N ALA A 1115 -36.26 -8.89 -16.35
CA ALA A 1115 -36.78 -7.55 -16.04
C ALA A 1115 -38.29 -7.60 -15.80
N VAL A 1116 -38.81 -6.67 -15.01
CA VAL A 1116 -40.24 -6.40 -14.90
C VAL A 1116 -40.50 -4.98 -15.38
N VAL A 1117 -41.41 -4.83 -16.33
CA VAL A 1117 -41.86 -3.55 -16.87
C VAL A 1117 -43.37 -3.38 -16.69
N GLU A 1118 -43.84 -2.15 -16.58
CA GLU A 1118 -45.26 -1.80 -16.44
C GLU A 1118 -45.69 -0.86 -17.57
N VAL A 1119 -46.80 -1.14 -18.24
CA VAL A 1119 -47.36 -0.30 -19.31
C VAL A 1119 -47.96 0.96 -18.69
N VAL A 1120 -47.55 2.13 -19.21
CA VAL A 1120 -47.95 3.46 -18.70
C VAL A 1120 -49.12 4.03 -19.48
#